data_AF-A0A849ZE99-F1
#
_entry.id   AF-A0A849ZE99-F1
#
_cell.length_a   1.000
_cell.length_b   1.000
_cell.length_c   1.000
_cell.angle_alpha   90.00
_cell.angle_beta   90.00
_cell.angle_gamma   90.00
#
_symmetry.space_group_name_H-M   'P 1'
#
loop_
_entity.id
_entity.type
_entity.pdbx_description
1 polymer ?
#
loop_
_entity_poly.entity_id
_entity_poly.type
_entity_poly.pdbx_seq_one_letter_code
_entity_poly.pdbx_strand_id
1 'polypeptide(L)'
;MRFSIWMGRSALVVTAILSFLTSEEDGSAQSADPIPSVHAQQMAQIESEPLLEPGAAPDPAVEEALRGSPASPGRRSTTPTPSLNFISFGYAQSYGSSGTYTDFYRYNALTHIGSTFITFNSSGVITNPSTWTGRDAQLRAGGAAQAAGTKVIMVVLNSGFDVTVINSVMTSASARTQLVTDIVNLLQADSYSHGVSFDFEPFSWSSAARDGMTLFFQELRTALDTAGLNNHEISIYGDPTPSSTQWDLPGFEPNLDYILYSCYDFATGSTPTAISRFRGTGIDYLTQVNDFYLDGGFPHEKMVMTISAYSRRWDNGTYGVSGATNDLAQGFTDGLYDTTMNPNFGGPYADNYVTDHQAGWHTWNDGTPRIRTWESPEAFEYEIRHVLSNQDDDGIHNGRRLGGVGFWSLIWLAETTSYDPIAASSSAKTRMYPHIFQLLEEILAPPGTTRYTAEGFEALNFRWRDPNEGPDDSGDTDTDSTRALVATPAGGPPGHPSTNAMRVTFDFEAGSGNRLFFRHEPLRNNAATSVNDRNAVIAVFDSTTAVHAQMYTPAAYSGRTVRMVVQDGNGQLETSPTFTLNATGWREITFDLTAGVTAYTTAEPGFSSGNGTLNTAGGGARDIAFVGWLIEGGGAGAGEVTFDELQYEHRNPGGLNYKINEFRYNASASEFVEIHGPAGAIPASTVLRFHSPVDGSVLSSVDLGGVVVPADGHLVIGDTGVPNVDLVPPGWGAADNIPNTDPSSMQIYNTATGCVYDSVVYEAAGGLDDLIRASTLGVTGEGYPWIGEVGPGTTAGGTPYTLGRYPSGTDTNWNFADFSFMPATPGAANGGSVSLGQFFDFTTAPANAYAAYQSFAVASPAGAGLPASPGGGNAHRCVDTSGGGQITMIGDAALGAGGGGYTVTGDLYIPALAAPAQAIGIGICGRQGSTFFTANPSASGYESGYWLIYENGTVGLNDGRPDHDGVFEFVHASNDRMDANPVDLLASRTLASAGVSRGTWVPFSLTVNPSLVGQQLIIQINGVDVYRGNLPAGGPTSGAFQIGFRENHSGGPVASEGTWVDSVTIGPAVPVELSGFMVD
;
A
#
# COMPACT_ATOMS: atom_id res chain seq x y z
N MET A 1 9.06 34.03 11.68
CA MET A 1 9.80 34.10 12.97
C MET A 1 11.25 33.68 12.74
N ARG A 2 12.21 34.13 13.55
CA ARG A 2 13.60 33.63 13.51
C ARG A 2 13.79 32.65 14.67
N PHE A 3 14.13 31.39 14.39
CA PHE A 3 14.64 30.49 15.41
C PHE A 3 16.08 30.88 15.77
N SER A 4 16.46 30.67 17.04
CA SER A 4 17.82 30.92 17.53
C SER A 4 18.11 29.96 18.68
N ILE A 5 18.88 28.92 18.40
CA ILE A 5 19.24 27.87 19.36
C ILE A 5 20.39 28.35 20.24
N TRP A 6 20.26 28.17 21.55
CA TRP A 6 21.23 28.63 22.56
C TRP A 6 22.08 27.44 23.03
N MET A 7 23.24 27.22 22.40
CA MET A 7 24.18 26.17 22.85
C MET A 7 25.06 26.64 24.02
N GLY A 8 24.72 26.19 25.23
CA GLY A 8 25.60 26.31 26.39
C GLY A 8 26.75 25.30 26.34
N ARG A 9 27.99 25.76 26.10
CA ARG A 9 29.20 24.91 26.21
C ARG A 9 29.78 24.93 27.62
N SER A 10 29.91 23.75 28.23
CA SER A 10 30.82 23.54 29.37
C SER A 10 32.23 23.20 28.87
N ALA A 11 33.25 23.60 29.62
CA ALA A 11 34.62 23.78 29.11
C ALA A 11 35.56 22.58 29.34
N LEU A 12 36.60 22.49 28.50
CA LEU A 12 37.92 22.00 28.91
C LEU A 12 39.05 22.85 28.28
N VAL A 13 40.23 22.84 28.91
CA VAL A 13 41.24 23.90 28.87
C VAL A 13 42.38 23.64 27.87
N VAL A 14 42.75 24.64 27.05
CA VAL A 14 44.16 24.95 26.67
C VAL A 14 44.36 26.48 26.46
N THR A 15 45.40 27.04 27.08
CA THR A 15 45.90 28.44 27.02
C THR A 15 46.68 28.74 25.70
N ALA A 16 46.96 29.94 25.16
CA ALA A 16 47.12 31.30 25.70
C ALA A 16 47.30 32.38 24.58
N ILE A 17 46.99 33.68 24.87
CA ILE A 17 47.74 34.93 24.47
C ILE A 17 47.85 35.25 22.93
N LEU A 18 47.61 36.45 22.33
CA LEU A 18 47.68 37.88 22.78
C LEU A 18 46.34 38.69 22.79
N SER A 19 46.22 39.79 22.01
CA SER A 19 45.71 41.09 22.52
C SER A 19 45.75 42.30 21.52
N PHE A 20 44.87 43.31 21.74
CA PHE A 20 44.91 44.74 21.29
C PHE A 20 44.64 45.10 19.79
N LEU A 21 44.06 46.24 19.36
CA LEU A 21 43.69 47.57 19.97
C LEU A 21 42.60 48.31 19.12
N THR A 22 41.62 49.04 19.72
CA THR A 22 40.92 50.34 19.32
C THR A 22 40.41 50.63 17.87
N SER A 23 39.49 51.57 17.53
CA SER A 23 38.82 52.73 18.20
C SER A 23 37.45 53.08 17.53
N GLU A 24 36.74 54.08 18.10
CA GLU A 24 35.46 54.71 17.71
C GLU A 24 35.44 55.41 16.31
N GLU A 25 34.26 55.58 15.69
CA GLU A 25 33.55 56.88 15.57
C GLU A 25 32.14 56.79 14.92
N ASP A 26 31.34 57.85 15.13
CA ASP A 26 29.90 57.98 14.81
C ASP A 26 29.55 58.23 13.31
N GLY A 27 28.30 57.93 12.94
CA GLY A 27 27.75 58.25 11.60
C GLY A 27 26.22 58.20 11.54
N SER A 28 25.56 59.31 11.83
CA SER A 28 24.08 59.42 11.89
C SER A 28 23.37 59.30 10.54
N ALA A 29 22.27 58.53 10.48
CA ALA A 29 21.28 58.57 9.41
C ALA A 29 19.86 58.72 9.98
N GLN A 30 19.02 59.53 9.33
CA GLN A 30 17.66 59.84 9.78
C GLN A 30 16.72 58.65 9.53
N SER A 31 15.88 58.31 10.52
CA SER A 31 14.82 57.32 10.37
C SER A 31 13.61 57.91 9.65
N ALA A 32 13.17 57.28 8.57
CA ALA A 32 11.80 57.39 8.09
C ALA A 32 10.93 56.35 8.82
N ASP A 33 9.73 56.73 9.26
CA ASP A 33 8.82 55.81 9.93
C ASP A 33 8.39 54.67 8.98
N PRO A 34 8.38 53.40 9.44
CA PRO A 34 7.87 52.30 8.64
C PRO A 34 6.34 52.39 8.52
N ILE A 35 5.85 52.31 7.29
CA ILE A 35 4.42 52.13 7.01
C ILE A 35 3.96 50.82 7.68
N PRO A 36 2.88 50.81 8.48
CA PRO A 36 2.37 49.58 9.08
C PRO A 36 2.01 48.55 8.01
N SER A 37 2.31 47.28 8.26
CA SER A 37 1.87 46.21 7.36
C SER A 37 0.35 46.13 7.30
N VAL A 38 -0.19 45.69 6.17
CA VAL A 38 -1.65 45.50 5.97
C VAL A 38 -2.26 44.63 7.08
N HIS A 39 -1.49 43.64 7.56
CA HIS A 39 -1.85 42.78 8.69
C HIS A 39 -2.08 43.57 10.01
N ALA A 40 -1.26 44.57 10.31
CA ALA A 40 -1.44 45.42 11.50
C ALA A 40 -2.67 46.35 11.39
N GLN A 41 -3.08 46.70 10.17
CA GLN A 41 -4.29 47.51 9.94
C GLN A 41 -5.57 46.66 10.04
N GLN A 42 -5.53 45.40 9.60
CA GLN A 42 -6.67 44.48 9.71
C GLN A 42 -6.97 44.08 11.17
N MET A 43 -5.94 43.84 12.00
CA MET A 43 -6.14 43.51 13.42
C MET A 43 -6.88 44.62 14.19
N ALA A 44 -6.54 45.90 13.93
CA ALA A 44 -7.16 47.04 14.59
C ALA A 44 -8.65 47.28 14.19
N GLN A 45 -9.12 46.64 13.11
CA GLN A 45 -10.51 46.75 12.65
C GLN A 45 -11.41 45.68 13.30
N ILE A 46 -10.86 44.50 13.58
CA ILE A 46 -11.58 43.34 14.16
C ILE A 46 -11.94 43.55 15.63
N GLU A 47 -11.16 44.33 16.38
CA GLU A 47 -11.41 44.61 17.81
C GLU A 47 -12.61 45.55 18.10
N SER A 48 -13.43 45.90 17.09
CA SER A 48 -14.39 47.01 17.18
C SER A 48 -15.89 46.66 17.06
N GLU A 49 -16.28 45.41 16.82
CA GLU A 49 -17.70 45.02 16.65
C GLU A 49 -18.28 44.22 17.85
N PRO A 50 -19.50 44.56 18.34
CA PRO A 50 -20.07 43.95 19.54
C PRO A 50 -20.86 42.65 19.27
N LEU A 51 -20.71 41.69 20.18
CA LEU A 51 -21.42 40.39 20.19
C LEU A 51 -22.93 40.52 20.40
N LEU A 52 -23.70 39.62 19.77
CA LEU A 52 -25.13 39.39 20.04
C LEU A 52 -25.36 38.06 20.77
N GLU A 53 -26.29 38.07 21.72
CA GLU A 53 -26.61 36.99 22.68
C GLU A 53 -27.44 35.83 22.05
N PRO A 54 -27.45 34.62 22.69
CA PRO A 54 -27.91 33.38 22.08
C PRO A 54 -29.42 33.08 22.23
N GLY A 55 -29.95 32.20 21.38
CA GLY A 55 -31.37 31.84 21.36
C GLY A 55 -31.67 30.34 21.18
N ALA A 56 -32.26 29.75 22.23
CA ALA A 56 -33.03 28.50 22.29
C ALA A 56 -32.30 27.14 22.10
N ALA A 57 -32.65 26.19 22.99
CA ALA A 57 -32.22 24.79 22.97
C ALA A 57 -33.19 23.89 22.15
N PRO A 58 -32.70 22.81 21.52
CA PRO A 58 -33.52 21.87 20.75
C PRO A 58 -34.29 20.85 21.61
N ASP A 59 -35.22 20.15 20.95
CA ASP A 59 -36.33 19.37 21.49
C ASP A 59 -35.94 17.98 22.06
N PRO A 60 -36.31 17.61 23.31
CA PRO A 60 -36.04 16.28 23.87
C PRO A 60 -36.72 15.11 23.14
N ALA A 61 -37.66 15.36 22.22
CA ALA A 61 -38.23 14.30 21.37
C ALA A 61 -37.21 13.63 20.42
N VAL A 62 -36.04 14.23 20.20
CA VAL A 62 -34.99 13.68 19.32
C VAL A 62 -34.17 12.58 20.01
N GLU A 63 -33.97 12.64 21.34
CA GLU A 63 -33.15 11.64 22.06
C GLU A 63 -33.82 10.26 22.15
N GLU A 64 -35.15 10.19 22.19
CA GLU A 64 -35.87 8.92 22.39
C GLU A 64 -35.97 8.09 21.10
N ALA A 65 -35.76 8.70 19.93
CA ALA A 65 -35.63 7.99 18.66
C ALA A 65 -34.29 7.25 18.50
N LEU A 66 -33.23 7.70 19.20
CA LEU A 66 -31.87 7.14 19.09
C LEU A 66 -31.63 5.87 19.92
N ARG A 67 -32.54 5.50 20.83
CA ARG A 67 -32.37 4.38 21.77
C ARG A 67 -33.05 3.07 21.33
N GLY A 68 -33.57 2.99 20.10
CA GLY A 68 -34.58 2.01 19.70
C GLY A 68 -34.19 0.87 18.74
N SER A 69 -33.01 0.88 18.12
CA SER A 69 -32.65 -0.09 17.05
C SER A 69 -31.41 -0.92 17.37
N PRO A 70 -31.47 -2.27 17.26
CA PRO A 70 -30.28 -3.12 17.41
C PRO A 70 -29.32 -2.94 16.23
N ALA A 71 -28.02 -3.16 16.48
CA ALA A 71 -26.96 -2.98 15.51
C ALA A 71 -27.19 -3.76 14.21
N SER A 72 -27.55 -3.04 13.15
CA SER A 72 -27.49 -3.54 11.77
C SER A 72 -26.04 -3.49 11.29
N PRO A 73 -25.53 -4.48 10.53
CA PRO A 73 -24.19 -4.37 9.97
C PRO A 73 -24.12 -3.13 9.08
N GLY A 74 -23.26 -2.19 9.46
CA GLY A 74 -23.07 -0.95 8.71
C GLY A 74 -22.63 -1.28 7.28
N ARG A 75 -23.25 -0.62 6.30
CA ARG A 75 -22.74 -0.60 4.92
C ARG A 75 -21.32 -0.06 4.97
N ARG A 76 -20.31 -0.94 4.88
CA ARG A 76 -18.94 -0.53 4.62
C ARG A 76 -18.89 0.07 3.21
N SER A 77 -18.14 1.14 3.06
CA SER A 77 -17.86 1.69 1.74
C SER A 77 -17.13 0.65 0.89
N THR A 78 -17.45 0.61 -0.40
CA THR A 78 -16.76 -0.18 -1.43
C THR A 78 -15.80 0.67 -2.27
N THR A 79 -15.61 1.94 -1.93
CA THR A 79 -14.60 2.80 -2.57
C THR A 79 -13.19 2.24 -2.30
N PRO A 80 -12.33 2.13 -3.31
CA PRO A 80 -10.92 1.79 -3.12
C PRO A 80 -10.21 2.93 -2.40
N THR A 81 -10.04 2.78 -1.09
CA THR A 81 -9.12 3.56 -0.25
C THR A 81 -7.81 2.78 -0.08
N PRO A 82 -6.74 3.38 0.48
CA PRO A 82 -5.69 2.60 1.12
C PRO A 82 -6.29 1.51 2.01
N SER A 83 -5.68 0.33 1.99
CA SER A 83 -6.12 -0.82 2.76
C SER A 83 -6.24 -0.43 4.23
N LEU A 84 -7.30 -0.91 4.90
CA LEU A 84 -7.46 -0.70 6.35
C LEU A 84 -6.33 -1.33 7.19
N ASN A 85 -5.44 -2.09 6.54
CA ASN A 85 -4.22 -2.65 7.11
C ASN A 85 -3.04 -1.65 7.14
N PHE A 86 -3.15 -0.49 6.49
CA PHE A 86 -2.12 0.55 6.45
C PHE A 86 -2.62 1.89 6.95
N ILE A 87 -1.75 2.58 7.67
CA ILE A 87 -1.90 3.98 8.05
C ILE A 87 -1.30 4.84 6.94
N SER A 88 -2.14 5.67 6.31
CA SER A 88 -1.78 6.89 5.59
C SER A 88 -2.19 8.08 6.47
N PHE A 89 -1.22 8.76 7.09
CA PHE A 89 -1.43 9.81 8.10
C PHE A 89 -1.00 11.20 7.61
N GLY A 90 -1.91 12.18 7.60
CA GLY A 90 -1.58 13.56 7.24
C GLY A 90 -1.63 14.53 8.41
N TYR A 91 -0.53 15.22 8.73
CA TYR A 91 -0.58 16.32 9.71
C TYR A 91 -1.17 17.60 9.07
N ALA A 92 -2.20 18.17 9.70
CA ALA A 92 -2.76 19.46 9.35
C ALA A 92 -2.11 20.58 10.19
N GLN A 93 -0.96 21.09 9.75
CA GLN A 93 -0.20 22.13 10.46
C GLN A 93 -0.94 23.48 10.60
N SER A 94 -1.90 23.78 9.71
CA SER A 94 -2.75 24.98 9.76
C SER A 94 -4.02 24.79 8.92
N TYR A 95 -5.14 25.36 9.35
CA TYR A 95 -6.38 25.45 8.57
C TYR A 95 -6.47 26.73 7.72
N GLY A 96 -5.55 27.68 7.93
CA GLY A 96 -5.58 28.98 7.26
C GLY A 96 -6.67 29.90 7.82
N SER A 97 -6.84 31.08 7.23
CA SER A 97 -7.83 32.07 7.69
C SER A 97 -9.28 31.73 7.30
N SER A 98 -9.50 30.69 6.50
CA SER A 98 -10.82 30.34 5.94
C SER A 98 -10.91 28.90 5.38
N GLY A 99 -10.24 27.93 5.99
CA GLY A 99 -10.30 26.51 5.55
C GLY A 99 -9.53 26.16 4.27
N THR A 100 -8.80 27.13 3.68
CA THR A 100 -8.16 27.01 2.35
C THR A 100 -7.12 25.89 2.21
N TYR A 101 -6.68 25.29 3.32
CA TYR A 101 -5.82 24.11 3.29
C TYR A 101 -6.63 22.79 3.31
N THR A 102 -7.74 22.72 4.04
CA THR A 102 -8.55 21.50 4.14
C THR A 102 -9.33 21.18 2.86
N ASP A 103 -9.68 22.19 2.06
CA ASP A 103 -10.44 22.00 0.80
C ASP A 103 -9.66 21.29 -0.33
N PHE A 104 -8.34 21.08 -0.19
CA PHE A 104 -7.54 20.34 -1.17
C PHE A 104 -7.12 18.94 -0.73
N TYR A 105 -7.33 18.57 0.54
CA TYR A 105 -6.89 17.27 1.05
C TYR A 105 -7.63 16.14 0.31
N ARG A 106 -6.89 15.16 -0.20
CA ARG A 106 -7.47 13.92 -0.76
C ARG A 106 -7.81 12.99 0.38
N TYR A 107 -8.97 13.21 0.99
CA TYR A 107 -9.45 12.40 2.11
C TYR A 107 -9.53 10.90 1.74
N ASN A 108 -9.89 10.55 0.51
CA ASN A 108 -9.86 9.18 -0.01
C ASN A 108 -8.47 8.51 0.00
N ALA A 109 -7.39 9.29 -0.11
CA ALA A 109 -6.01 8.84 -0.03
C ALA A 109 -5.44 8.84 1.41
N LEU A 110 -6.21 9.32 2.39
CA LEU A 110 -5.81 9.49 3.79
C LEU A 110 -6.69 8.67 4.72
N THR A 111 -6.07 7.81 5.52
CA THR A 111 -6.77 7.04 6.55
C THR A 111 -6.90 7.83 7.87
N HIS A 112 -5.94 8.72 8.15
CA HIS A 112 -5.87 9.51 9.38
C HIS A 112 -5.43 10.95 9.07
N ILE A 113 -5.99 11.92 9.80
CA ILE A 113 -5.53 13.31 9.81
C ILE A 113 -5.28 13.74 11.26
N GLY A 114 -4.05 14.17 11.55
CA GLY A 114 -3.69 14.86 12.78
C GLY A 114 -4.14 16.32 12.73
N SER A 115 -4.94 16.76 13.71
CA SER A 115 -5.37 18.15 13.83
C SER A 115 -4.21 19.13 14.07
N THR A 116 -4.49 20.43 13.92
CA THR A 116 -3.63 21.46 14.52
C THR A 116 -3.52 21.26 16.03
N PHE A 117 -2.37 21.62 16.60
CA PHE A 117 -2.02 21.30 17.97
C PHE A 117 -2.87 21.98 19.05
N ILE A 118 -3.31 21.19 20.02
CA ILE A 118 -3.59 21.70 21.37
C ILE A 118 -2.39 21.47 22.28
N THR A 119 -2.35 22.17 23.41
CA THR A 119 -1.19 22.18 24.29
C THR A 119 -1.56 22.20 25.77
N PHE A 120 -0.71 21.59 26.60
CA PHE A 120 -0.86 21.53 28.05
C PHE A 120 0.30 22.19 28.78
N ASN A 121 0.05 22.67 30.00
CA ASN A 121 1.04 23.29 30.88
C ASN A 121 1.63 22.32 31.92
N SER A 122 2.57 22.80 32.75
CA SER A 122 3.25 21.99 33.78
C SER A 122 2.35 21.39 34.87
N SER A 123 1.06 21.76 34.94
CA SER A 123 0.06 21.16 35.82
C SER A 123 -0.80 20.09 35.12
N GLY A 124 -0.54 19.80 33.84
CA GLY A 124 -1.31 18.87 33.02
C GLY A 124 -2.58 19.47 32.39
N VAL A 125 -2.87 20.76 32.61
CA VAL A 125 -4.10 21.41 32.09
C VAL A 125 -3.91 21.83 30.64
N ILE A 126 -4.87 21.50 29.77
CA ILE A 126 -4.91 21.95 28.37
C ILE A 126 -5.29 23.44 28.30
N THR A 127 -4.47 24.26 27.62
CA THR A 127 -4.56 25.73 27.68
C THR A 127 -5.19 26.39 26.45
N ASN A 128 -5.30 25.69 25.31
CA ASN A 128 -5.92 26.18 24.07
C ASN A 128 -6.94 25.20 23.43
N PRO A 129 -7.88 24.59 24.19
CA PRO A 129 -8.80 23.58 23.66
C PRO A 129 -9.64 24.06 22.47
N SER A 130 -9.82 25.38 22.32
CA SER A 130 -10.48 26.01 21.17
C SER A 130 -9.84 25.69 19.82
N THR A 131 -8.55 25.34 19.77
CA THR A 131 -7.90 24.90 18.52
C THR A 131 -8.43 23.56 18.02
N TRP A 132 -8.80 22.64 18.94
CA TRP A 132 -9.46 21.38 18.59
C TRP A 132 -10.96 21.56 18.32
N THR A 133 -11.69 22.25 19.22
CA THR A 133 -13.15 22.39 19.09
C THR A 133 -13.56 23.35 17.99
N GLY A 134 -12.69 24.30 17.64
CA GLY A 134 -12.85 25.27 16.56
C GLY A 134 -12.14 24.88 15.25
N ARG A 135 -11.72 23.63 15.10
CA ARG A 135 -11.12 23.12 13.86
C ARG A 135 -12.08 23.22 12.67
N ASP A 136 -11.53 23.06 11.47
CA ASP A 136 -12.28 23.23 10.23
C ASP A 136 -13.56 22.36 10.14
N ALA A 137 -14.55 22.80 9.38
CA ALA A 137 -15.78 22.04 9.13
C ALA A 137 -15.50 20.68 8.45
N GLN A 138 -14.51 20.60 7.55
CA GLN A 138 -14.16 19.36 6.86
C GLN A 138 -13.65 18.25 7.80
N LEU A 139 -13.17 18.62 9.00
CA LEU A 139 -12.61 17.70 10.01
C LEU A 139 -13.57 17.42 11.19
N ARG A 140 -14.85 17.78 11.04
CA ARG A 140 -15.91 17.58 12.05
C ARG A 140 -17.02 16.70 11.50
N ALA A 141 -17.98 16.35 12.35
CA ALA A 141 -19.13 15.55 11.95
C ALA A 141 -19.89 16.19 10.77
N GLY A 142 -20.11 15.41 9.71
CA GLY A 142 -20.70 15.85 8.44
C GLY A 142 -19.74 16.53 7.45
N GLY A 143 -18.45 16.65 7.76
CA GLY A 143 -17.42 17.15 6.84
C GLY A 143 -16.81 16.08 5.94
N ALA A 144 -15.99 16.49 4.96
CA ALA A 144 -15.39 15.60 3.97
C ALA A 144 -14.56 14.44 4.56
N ALA A 145 -13.87 14.65 5.69
CA ALA A 145 -13.17 13.56 6.38
C ALA A 145 -14.13 12.44 6.81
N GLN A 146 -15.33 12.78 7.30
CA GLN A 146 -16.33 11.78 7.64
C GLN A 146 -16.90 11.08 6.42
N ALA A 147 -17.16 11.80 5.34
CA ALA A 147 -17.72 11.23 4.13
C ALA A 147 -16.75 10.23 3.46
N ALA A 148 -15.44 10.52 3.47
CA ALA A 148 -14.39 9.62 2.99
C ALA A 148 -14.00 8.50 3.99
N GLY A 149 -14.43 8.60 5.26
CA GLY A 149 -14.04 7.66 6.32
C GLY A 149 -12.66 7.92 6.96
N THR A 150 -12.03 9.05 6.67
CA THR A 150 -10.74 9.48 7.25
C THR A 150 -10.87 9.80 8.73
N LYS A 151 -10.17 9.07 9.59
CA LYS A 151 -10.14 9.32 11.03
C LYS A 151 -9.50 10.67 11.34
N VAL A 152 -10.11 11.42 12.27
CA VAL A 152 -9.56 12.69 12.78
C VAL A 152 -8.99 12.47 14.19
N ILE A 153 -7.69 12.72 14.32
CA ILE A 153 -6.88 12.49 15.52
C ILE A 153 -6.50 13.84 16.15
N MET A 154 -6.74 13.98 17.44
CA MET A 154 -6.40 15.18 18.21
C MET A 154 -4.89 15.19 18.51
N VAL A 155 -4.15 16.23 18.12
CA VAL A 155 -2.69 16.28 18.36
C VAL A 155 -2.36 17.18 19.55
N VAL A 156 -1.59 16.65 20.51
CA VAL A 156 -1.29 17.28 21.81
C VAL A 156 0.22 17.46 21.98
N LEU A 157 0.67 18.71 22.19
CA LEU A 157 2.09 19.04 22.46
C LEU A 157 2.31 19.71 23.83
N ASN A 158 3.54 19.64 24.34
CA ASN A 158 3.96 20.22 25.61
C ASN A 158 4.40 21.70 25.52
N SER A 159 3.47 22.63 25.80
CA SER A 159 3.65 24.09 25.89
C SER A 159 4.71 24.74 24.97
N GLY A 160 4.64 24.50 23.66
CA GLY A 160 5.61 25.03 22.70
C GLY A 160 6.97 24.30 22.71
N PHE A 161 6.92 22.99 22.91
CA PHE A 161 8.06 22.09 23.00
C PHE A 161 9.01 22.41 24.18
N ASP A 162 8.43 22.60 25.37
CA ASP A 162 9.18 22.77 26.62
C ASP A 162 9.31 21.43 27.37
N VAL A 163 10.49 20.83 27.32
CA VAL A 163 10.78 19.55 28.00
C VAL A 163 10.63 19.64 29.53
N THR A 164 10.68 20.83 30.14
CA THR A 164 10.44 20.99 31.58
C THR A 164 8.97 20.77 31.93
N VAL A 165 8.04 21.01 31.00
CA VAL A 165 6.62 20.69 31.13
C VAL A 165 6.40 19.18 31.09
N ILE A 166 7.03 18.46 30.15
CA ILE A 166 7.01 16.98 30.12
C ILE A 166 7.52 16.39 31.43
N ASN A 167 8.71 16.80 31.87
CA ASN A 167 9.27 16.32 33.13
C ASN A 167 8.36 16.61 34.34
N SER A 168 7.72 17.79 34.38
CA SER A 168 6.81 18.17 35.47
C SER A 168 5.52 17.34 35.50
N VAL A 169 4.92 17.10 34.33
CA VAL A 169 3.65 16.37 34.21
C VAL A 169 3.85 14.87 34.39
N MET A 170 4.80 14.27 33.67
CA MET A 170 4.96 12.82 33.65
C MET A 170 5.45 12.27 34.99
N THR A 171 6.24 13.03 35.76
CA THR A 171 6.66 12.65 37.12
C THR A 171 5.60 12.89 38.20
N SER A 172 4.44 13.46 37.86
CA SER A 172 3.38 13.85 38.80
C SER A 172 2.05 13.17 38.48
N ALA A 173 1.67 12.16 39.27
CA ALA A 173 0.44 11.40 39.05
C ALA A 173 -0.83 12.27 39.01
N SER A 174 -0.90 13.37 39.78
CA SER A 174 -2.04 14.29 39.72
C SER A 174 -2.06 15.14 38.44
N ALA A 175 -0.88 15.49 37.89
CA ALA A 175 -0.81 16.22 36.63
C ALA A 175 -1.12 15.32 35.44
N ARG A 176 -0.65 14.06 35.44
CA ARG A 176 -1.08 13.04 34.45
C ARG A 176 -2.58 12.82 34.48
N THR A 177 -3.15 12.62 35.68
CA THR A 177 -4.60 12.45 35.86
C THR A 177 -5.39 13.64 35.30
N GLN A 178 -4.90 14.88 35.52
CA GLN A 178 -5.52 16.08 34.94
C GLN A 178 -5.46 16.07 33.41
N LEU A 179 -4.31 15.76 32.81
CA LEU A 179 -4.15 15.71 31.36
C LEU A 179 -5.03 14.63 30.73
N VAL A 180 -5.08 13.43 31.32
CA VAL A 180 -5.99 12.35 30.91
C VAL A 180 -7.45 12.81 30.98
N THR A 181 -7.84 13.49 32.06
CA THR A 181 -9.20 14.02 32.24
C THR A 181 -9.56 15.04 31.17
N ASP A 182 -8.68 16.00 30.87
CA ASP A 182 -8.91 17.03 29.85
C ASP A 182 -9.03 16.40 28.45
N ILE A 183 -8.17 15.42 28.13
CA ILE A 183 -8.19 14.69 26.85
C ILE A 183 -9.50 13.90 26.67
N VAL A 184 -9.89 13.10 27.66
CA VAL A 184 -11.13 12.30 27.61
C VAL A 184 -12.35 13.21 27.45
N ASN A 185 -12.41 14.33 28.16
CA ASN A 185 -13.50 15.30 28.03
C ASN A 185 -13.59 15.90 26.63
N LEU A 186 -12.46 16.23 25.99
CA LEU A 186 -12.44 16.78 24.62
C LEU A 186 -12.85 15.77 23.56
N LEU A 187 -12.49 14.49 23.74
CA LEU A 187 -12.90 13.41 22.84
C LEU A 187 -14.38 13.05 23.02
N GLN A 188 -14.87 12.93 24.25
CA GLN A 188 -16.29 12.68 24.54
C GLN A 188 -17.23 13.80 24.07
N ALA A 189 -16.76 15.04 24.07
CA ALA A 189 -17.52 16.20 23.58
C ALA A 189 -17.64 16.25 22.04
N ASP A 190 -16.96 15.36 21.32
CA ASP A 190 -16.78 15.43 19.87
C ASP A 190 -17.26 14.17 19.16
N SER A 191 -18.37 14.31 18.43
CA SER A 191 -19.02 13.21 17.70
C SER A 191 -18.25 12.74 16.45
N TYR A 192 -17.13 13.37 16.09
CA TYR A 192 -16.23 12.90 15.04
C TYR A 192 -14.76 13.03 15.47
N SER A 193 -14.42 12.29 16.52
CA SER A 193 -13.07 12.09 17.06
C SER A 193 -12.71 10.61 17.05
N HIS A 194 -11.44 10.26 16.81
CA HIS A 194 -11.01 8.87 16.65
C HIS A 194 -9.77 8.50 17.47
N GLY A 195 -9.17 9.47 18.19
CA GLY A 195 -7.98 9.22 18.97
C GLY A 195 -7.21 10.48 19.31
N VAL A 196 -6.06 10.27 19.94
CA VAL A 196 -5.10 11.31 20.33
C VAL A 196 -3.68 10.90 19.94
N SER A 197 -2.95 11.83 19.32
CA SER A 197 -1.52 11.70 19.02
C SER A 197 -0.73 12.69 19.88
N PHE A 198 0.42 12.26 20.37
CA PHE A 198 1.29 13.05 21.23
C PHE A 198 2.55 13.49 20.51
N ASP A 199 2.72 14.80 20.38
CA ASP A 199 3.92 15.43 19.82
C ASP A 199 4.74 16.04 20.97
N PHE A 200 5.57 15.19 21.57
CA PHE A 200 6.36 15.54 22.76
C PHE A 200 7.80 15.85 22.36
N GLU A 201 8.17 17.13 22.42
CA GLU A 201 9.50 17.60 22.01
C GLU A 201 10.06 18.66 22.98
N PRO A 202 11.39 18.90 22.98
CA PRO A 202 12.42 18.10 22.32
C PRO A 202 12.66 16.78 23.07
N PHE A 203 13.05 15.75 22.33
CA PHE A 203 13.41 14.42 22.83
C PHE A 203 14.63 14.48 23.77
N SER A 204 14.40 14.84 25.03
CA SER A 204 15.46 15.17 26.01
C SER A 204 14.97 15.06 27.47
N TRP A 205 13.85 14.39 27.70
CA TRP A 205 13.26 14.19 29.02
C TRP A 205 14.06 13.18 29.87
N SER A 206 13.86 13.23 31.18
CA SER A 206 14.55 12.33 32.12
C SER A 206 13.98 10.91 32.10
N SER A 207 14.76 9.93 32.57
CA SER A 207 14.26 8.56 32.75
C SER A 207 13.05 8.47 33.68
N ALA A 208 12.96 9.32 34.70
CA ALA A 208 11.79 9.41 35.57
C ALA A 208 10.53 9.93 34.81
N ALA A 209 10.72 10.76 33.78
CA ALA A 209 9.64 11.19 32.90
C ALA A 209 9.27 10.11 31.89
N ARG A 210 10.22 9.35 31.34
CA ARG A 210 9.98 8.14 30.53
C ARG A 210 9.10 7.14 31.29
N ASP A 211 9.50 6.76 32.50
CA ASP A 211 8.75 5.83 33.34
C ASP A 211 7.34 6.41 33.68
N GLY A 212 7.25 7.74 33.79
CA GLY A 212 6.01 8.49 33.93
C GLY A 212 5.12 8.47 32.68
N MET A 213 5.70 8.40 31.47
CA MET A 213 4.96 8.27 30.20
C MET A 213 4.37 6.86 30.04
N THR A 214 5.10 5.81 30.46
CA THR A 214 4.56 4.45 30.55
C THR A 214 3.28 4.43 31.41
N LEU A 215 3.32 5.08 32.57
CA LEU A 215 2.13 5.22 33.43
C LEU A 215 1.05 6.12 32.79
N PHE A 216 1.41 7.21 32.11
CA PHE A 216 0.47 8.09 31.43
C PHE A 216 -0.35 7.35 30.37
N PHE A 217 0.28 6.55 29.52
CA PHE A 217 -0.43 5.81 28.46
C PHE A 217 -1.33 4.71 29.03
N GLN A 218 -0.92 4.04 30.11
CA GLN A 218 -1.76 3.07 30.85
C GLN A 218 -2.97 3.75 31.50
N GLU A 219 -2.76 4.89 32.16
CA GLU A 219 -3.81 5.73 32.76
C GLU A 219 -4.80 6.22 31.69
N LEU A 220 -4.30 6.66 30.53
CA LEU A 220 -5.10 7.15 29.40
C LEU A 220 -5.91 6.02 28.74
N ARG A 221 -5.30 4.88 28.42
CA ARG A 221 -6.00 3.72 27.83
C ARG A 221 -7.15 3.28 28.72
N THR A 222 -6.87 3.08 30.01
CA THR A 222 -7.88 2.72 31.02
C THR A 222 -9.03 3.74 31.08
N ALA A 223 -8.72 5.04 30.97
CA ALA A 223 -9.72 6.10 31.00
C ALA A 223 -10.57 6.15 29.72
N LEU A 224 -9.99 5.95 28.54
CA LEU A 224 -10.72 5.82 27.26
C LEU A 224 -11.68 4.62 27.31
N ASP A 225 -11.20 3.45 27.74
CA ASP A 225 -12.03 2.24 27.87
C ASP A 225 -13.19 2.46 28.84
N THR A 226 -12.92 3.07 30.00
CA THR A 226 -13.94 3.43 30.99
C THR A 226 -14.94 4.46 30.46
N ALA A 227 -14.52 5.34 29.56
CA ALA A 227 -15.33 6.38 28.93
C ALA A 227 -16.22 5.85 27.78
N GLY A 228 -16.09 4.57 27.40
CA GLY A 228 -16.73 4.00 26.20
C GLY A 228 -16.05 4.39 24.89
N LEU A 229 -14.80 4.85 24.97
CA LEU A 229 -13.93 5.25 23.85
C LEU A 229 -12.87 4.17 23.57
N ASN A 230 -13.21 2.89 23.77
CA ASN A 230 -12.27 1.77 23.64
C ASN A 230 -11.79 1.50 22.20
N ASN A 231 -12.36 2.21 21.21
CA ASN A 231 -11.93 2.20 19.81
C ASN A 231 -11.13 3.47 19.44
N HIS A 232 -10.87 4.37 20.40
CA HIS A 232 -10.07 5.57 20.17
C HIS A 232 -8.59 5.23 20.26
N GLU A 233 -7.84 5.74 19.30
CA GLU A 233 -6.42 5.46 19.15
C GLU A 233 -5.56 6.33 20.07
N ILE A 234 -4.42 5.79 20.50
CA ILE A 234 -3.33 6.51 21.14
C ILE A 234 -2.08 6.29 20.29
N SER A 235 -1.48 7.37 19.82
CA SER A 235 -0.18 7.35 19.15
C SER A 235 0.78 8.40 19.71
N ILE A 236 2.06 8.22 19.44
CA ILE A 236 3.10 9.20 19.78
C ILE A 236 4.00 9.41 18.56
N TYR A 237 4.44 10.65 18.39
CA TYR A 237 5.45 11.03 17.42
C TYR A 237 6.84 10.63 17.89
N GLY A 238 7.56 9.87 17.06
CA GLY A 238 8.81 9.18 17.39
C GLY A 238 10.05 10.03 17.15
N ASP A 239 11.01 9.92 18.08
CA ASP A 239 12.33 10.55 17.98
C ASP A 239 13.11 9.99 16.78
N PRO A 240 13.68 10.83 15.89
CA PRO A 240 14.54 10.39 14.78
C PRO A 240 15.93 9.89 15.24
N THR A 241 16.26 10.02 16.52
CA THR A 241 17.53 9.62 17.15
C THR A 241 17.30 8.98 18.52
N PRO A 242 16.45 7.95 18.61
CA PRO A 242 15.93 7.45 19.87
C PRO A 242 17.03 6.87 20.78
N SER A 243 16.75 6.86 22.09
CA SER A 243 17.56 6.12 23.06
C SER A 243 16.71 5.47 24.15
N SER A 244 17.19 4.34 24.67
CA SER A 244 16.54 3.60 25.76
C SER A 244 16.54 4.36 27.10
N THR A 245 17.27 5.48 27.20
CA THR A 245 17.19 6.39 28.35
C THR A 245 15.92 7.26 28.34
N GLN A 246 15.32 7.45 27.16
CA GLN A 246 14.15 8.29 26.91
C GLN A 246 12.92 7.46 26.49
N TRP A 247 13.10 6.31 25.85
CA TRP A 247 12.03 5.46 25.36
C TRP A 247 11.97 4.14 26.13
N ASP A 248 10.75 3.74 26.53
CA ASP A 248 10.44 2.46 27.20
C ASP A 248 9.50 1.66 26.30
N LEU A 249 10.01 1.15 25.17
CA LEU A 249 9.20 0.51 24.15
C LEU A 249 8.32 -0.64 24.70
N PRO A 250 8.81 -1.55 25.57
CA PRO A 250 7.98 -2.61 26.15
C PRO A 250 6.90 -2.08 27.12
N GLY A 251 7.10 -0.91 27.73
CA GLY A 251 6.08 -0.25 28.55
C GLY A 251 5.05 0.53 27.73
N PHE A 252 5.47 1.09 26.59
CA PHE A 252 4.65 1.89 25.70
C PHE A 252 3.74 1.02 24.82
N GLU A 253 4.30 -0.02 24.18
CA GLU A 253 3.63 -0.89 23.19
C GLU A 253 2.21 -1.33 23.59
N PRO A 254 1.93 -1.82 24.81
CA PRO A 254 0.60 -2.36 25.13
C PRO A 254 -0.52 -1.31 25.21
N ASN A 255 -0.16 -0.02 25.16
CA ASN A 255 -1.07 1.11 25.35
C ASN A 255 -1.17 2.00 24.11
N LEU A 256 -0.17 1.94 23.23
CA LEU A 256 -0.13 2.63 21.93
C LEU A 256 -0.68 1.73 20.82
N ASP A 257 -1.46 2.32 19.93
CA ASP A 257 -1.89 1.67 18.69
C ASP A 257 -0.79 1.76 17.62
N TYR A 258 -0.03 2.86 17.57
CA TYR A 258 1.11 3.04 16.65
C TYR A 258 2.09 4.14 17.11
N ILE A 259 3.31 4.09 16.59
CA ILE A 259 4.31 5.17 16.65
C ILE A 259 4.41 5.82 15.27
N LEU A 260 4.33 7.15 15.23
CA LEU A 260 4.58 7.98 14.06
C LEU A 260 6.07 8.36 14.05
N TYR A 261 6.95 7.46 13.62
CA TYR A 261 8.39 7.69 13.62
C TYR A 261 8.74 8.86 12.70
N SER A 262 9.56 9.81 13.17
CA SER A 262 10.03 10.91 12.35
C SER A 262 11.18 10.47 11.45
N CYS A 263 10.93 10.30 10.15
CA CYS A 263 11.98 10.04 9.16
C CYS A 263 12.81 11.30 8.83
N TYR A 264 12.72 12.35 9.65
CA TYR A 264 13.37 13.66 9.47
C TYR A 264 13.62 14.32 10.85
N ASP A 265 14.35 15.42 11.00
CA ASP A 265 15.08 16.22 10.00
C ASP A 265 16.59 16.04 10.19
N PHE A 266 17.15 15.11 9.42
CA PHE A 266 18.56 14.79 9.49
C PHE A 266 19.47 15.89 8.88
N ALA A 267 18.89 16.95 8.30
CA ALA A 267 19.57 17.98 7.49
C ALA A 267 19.42 19.41 8.04
N THR A 268 19.69 19.62 9.34
CA THR A 268 19.56 20.94 9.99
C THR A 268 20.88 21.74 10.08
N GLY A 269 21.93 21.31 9.39
CA GLY A 269 23.30 21.85 9.50
C GLY A 269 23.77 22.72 8.33
N SER A 270 25.07 23.02 8.28
CA SER A 270 25.74 23.74 7.17
C SER A 270 26.20 22.81 6.02
N THR A 271 25.69 21.58 5.99
CA THR A 271 25.97 20.57 4.96
C THR A 271 24.67 20.25 4.23
N PRO A 272 24.51 20.64 2.95
CA PRO A 272 23.35 20.28 2.14
C PRO A 272 23.26 18.76 1.96
N THR A 273 22.13 18.18 2.32
CA THR A 273 21.92 16.72 2.37
C THR A 273 20.41 16.43 2.48
N ALA A 274 20.00 15.18 2.29
CA ALA A 274 18.60 14.80 2.35
C ALA A 274 18.03 14.96 3.77
N ILE A 275 16.78 15.41 3.85
CA ILE A 275 16.03 15.61 5.11
C ILE A 275 15.63 14.26 5.67
N SER A 276 14.98 13.47 4.82
CA SER A 276 14.83 12.03 4.96
C SER A 276 16.11 11.40 4.43
N ARG A 277 16.90 10.78 5.31
CA ARG A 277 18.03 9.94 4.90
C ARG A 277 17.57 8.51 5.05
N PHE A 278 17.29 7.86 3.94
CA PHE A 278 16.75 6.52 3.97
C PHE A 278 17.77 5.48 4.47
N ARG A 279 18.89 5.36 3.74
CA ARG A 279 20.05 4.51 4.03
C ARG A 279 21.32 5.37 3.93
N GLY A 280 22.40 5.06 4.64
CA GLY A 280 23.66 5.76 4.43
C GLY A 280 24.76 5.47 5.44
N THR A 281 25.63 6.47 5.65
CA THR A 281 26.64 6.42 6.70
C THR A 281 26.35 7.47 7.77
N GLY A 282 25.92 7.03 8.95
CA GLY A 282 25.70 7.89 10.10
C GLY A 282 24.37 7.62 10.80
N ILE A 283 23.47 8.61 10.75
CA ILE A 283 22.10 8.51 11.25
C ILE A 283 21.19 8.59 10.01
N ASP A 284 20.38 7.55 9.85
CA ASP A 284 19.41 7.32 8.77
C ASP A 284 18.19 6.54 9.29
N TYR A 285 17.16 6.43 8.46
CA TYR A 285 15.92 5.75 8.78
C TYR A 285 16.12 4.27 9.13
N LEU A 286 16.78 3.50 8.25
CA LEU A 286 16.90 2.03 8.37
C LEU A 286 17.51 1.64 9.72
N THR A 287 18.66 2.23 10.05
CA THR A 287 19.40 1.94 11.29
C THR A 287 18.56 2.26 12.53
N GLN A 288 17.77 3.35 12.53
CA GLN A 288 17.00 3.71 13.73
C GLN A 288 15.72 2.87 13.88
N VAL A 289 15.03 2.52 12.78
CA VAL A 289 13.82 1.69 12.89
C VAL A 289 14.17 0.24 13.22
N ASN A 290 15.10 -0.38 12.50
CA ASN A 290 15.48 -1.77 12.71
C ASN A 290 16.18 -1.96 14.08
N ASP A 291 17.35 -1.32 14.30
CA ASP A 291 18.19 -1.55 15.49
C ASP A 291 17.58 -1.06 16.81
N PHE A 292 16.73 -0.02 16.79
CA PHE A 292 16.15 0.53 18.02
C PHE A 292 14.71 0.11 18.27
N TYR A 293 13.82 0.29 17.31
CA TYR A 293 12.39 0.04 17.54
C TYR A 293 12.04 -1.44 17.39
N LEU A 294 12.40 -2.06 16.26
CA LEU A 294 12.01 -3.44 15.95
C LEU A 294 12.82 -4.45 16.79
N ASP A 295 14.14 -4.29 16.87
CA ASP A 295 15.00 -5.03 17.82
C ASP A 295 14.66 -4.73 19.30
N GLY A 296 14.10 -3.56 19.57
CA GLY A 296 13.52 -3.19 20.87
C GLY A 296 12.23 -3.93 21.22
N GLY A 297 11.70 -4.74 20.30
CA GLY A 297 10.48 -5.53 20.46
C GLY A 297 9.19 -4.76 20.12
N PHE A 298 9.27 -3.62 19.44
CA PHE A 298 8.09 -2.90 18.97
C PHE A 298 7.53 -3.56 17.69
N PRO A 299 6.21 -3.80 17.57
CA PRO A 299 5.65 -4.51 16.41
C PRO A 299 5.77 -3.72 15.10
N HIS A 300 6.01 -4.42 14.00
CA HIS A 300 6.17 -3.84 12.66
C HIS A 300 4.90 -3.13 12.20
N GLU A 301 3.75 -3.77 12.42
CA GLU A 301 2.42 -3.27 12.10
C GLU A 301 2.00 -2.04 12.92
N LYS A 302 2.76 -1.69 13.97
CA LYS A 302 2.59 -0.46 14.76
C LYS A 302 3.57 0.65 14.36
N MET A 303 4.50 0.40 13.44
CA MET A 303 5.50 1.38 12.99
C MET A 303 4.99 2.16 11.78
N VAL A 304 4.86 3.49 11.90
CA VAL A 304 4.42 4.37 10.82
C VAL A 304 5.52 5.36 10.46
N MET A 305 6.00 5.30 9.22
CA MET A 305 7.07 6.14 8.68
C MET A 305 6.57 7.53 8.36
N THR A 306 6.83 8.53 9.21
CA THR A 306 6.45 9.92 8.91
C THR A 306 7.54 10.57 8.07
N ILE A 307 7.24 10.85 6.80
CA ILE A 307 8.12 11.43 5.79
C ILE A 307 7.97 12.95 5.75
N SER A 308 9.02 13.70 5.38
CA SER A 308 8.93 15.14 5.17
C SER A 308 8.28 15.48 3.82
N ALA A 309 7.09 16.10 3.86
CA ALA A 309 6.48 16.74 2.69
C ALA A 309 7.18 18.07 2.30
N TYR A 310 8.15 18.50 3.11
CA TYR A 310 8.96 19.70 2.90
C TYR A 310 10.41 19.34 2.55
N SER A 311 11.18 20.37 2.24
CA SER A 311 12.46 20.35 1.55
C SER A 311 13.34 21.48 2.12
N ARG A 312 14.66 21.40 2.00
CA ARG A 312 15.62 22.33 2.62
C ARG A 312 16.52 22.94 1.54
N ARG A 313 16.84 24.23 1.69
CA ARG A 313 17.65 25.01 0.75
C ARG A 313 18.77 25.72 1.47
N TRP A 314 19.97 25.66 0.91
CA TRP A 314 21.16 26.37 1.40
C TRP A 314 21.78 27.27 0.33
N ASP A 315 22.57 28.23 0.81
CA ASP A 315 23.34 29.20 0.03
C ASP A 315 24.83 28.82 0.03
N ASN A 316 25.47 28.91 -1.14
CA ASN A 316 26.89 28.64 -1.37
C ASN A 316 27.37 27.21 -1.04
N GLY A 317 26.48 26.22 -1.17
CA GLY A 317 26.75 24.81 -0.86
C GLY A 317 26.88 23.88 -2.08
N THR A 318 27.31 22.65 -1.80
CA THR A 318 27.28 21.48 -2.70
C THR A 318 26.79 20.28 -1.88
N TYR A 319 26.12 19.31 -2.51
CA TYR A 319 25.57 18.15 -1.82
C TYR A 319 26.68 17.38 -1.06
N GLY A 320 26.44 17.05 0.21
CA GLY A 320 27.40 16.38 1.09
C GLY A 320 28.57 17.25 1.56
N VAL A 321 28.69 18.51 1.13
CA VAL A 321 29.83 19.39 1.44
C VAL A 321 29.47 20.43 2.50
N SER A 322 30.16 20.37 3.64
CA SER A 322 30.01 21.36 4.71
C SER A 322 30.51 22.75 4.32
N GLY A 323 29.80 23.80 4.74
CA GLY A 323 30.20 25.19 4.56
C GLY A 323 29.11 26.09 3.97
N ALA A 324 27.94 25.53 3.68
CA ALA A 324 26.78 26.27 3.21
C ALA A 324 26.16 27.11 4.33
N THR A 325 25.34 28.10 3.95
CA THR A 325 24.72 29.08 4.86
C THR A 325 23.22 29.21 4.58
N ASN A 326 22.46 29.84 5.49
CA ASN A 326 21.03 30.14 5.33
C ASN A 326 20.17 28.94 4.92
N ASP A 327 19.99 28.01 5.84
CA ASP A 327 19.00 26.95 5.69
C ASP A 327 17.55 27.50 5.76
N LEU A 328 16.71 27.14 4.79
CA LEU A 328 15.29 27.48 4.72
C LEU A 328 14.44 26.30 4.22
N ALA A 329 13.27 26.11 4.82
CA ALA A 329 12.28 25.13 4.37
C ALA A 329 11.50 25.60 3.11
N GLN A 330 11.17 24.67 2.23
CA GLN A 330 10.36 24.82 1.01
C GLN A 330 9.46 23.59 0.81
N GLY A 331 8.39 23.67 0.02
CA GLY A 331 7.44 22.55 -0.16
C GLY A 331 7.79 21.59 -1.29
N PHE A 332 7.22 20.39 -1.27
CA PHE A 332 7.23 19.46 -2.42
C PHE A 332 6.81 20.15 -3.72
N THR A 333 5.77 20.99 -3.67
CA THR A 333 5.27 21.75 -4.81
C THR A 333 6.31 22.69 -5.41
N ASP A 334 7.05 23.42 -4.58
CA ASP A 334 8.16 24.25 -5.05
C ASP A 334 9.19 23.36 -5.78
N GLY A 335 9.47 22.16 -5.25
CA GLY A 335 10.54 21.27 -5.74
C GLY A 335 10.23 20.70 -7.11
N LEU A 336 9.02 20.16 -7.27
CA LEU A 336 8.54 19.67 -8.55
C LEU A 336 8.33 20.82 -9.56
N TYR A 337 7.92 22.01 -9.12
CA TYR A 337 7.83 23.19 -10.00
C TYR A 337 9.22 23.60 -10.52
N ASP A 338 10.21 23.66 -9.63
CA ASP A 338 11.60 24.03 -9.92
C ASP A 338 12.24 23.11 -10.99
N THR A 339 12.00 21.80 -10.91
CA THR A 339 12.60 20.80 -11.80
C THR A 339 11.83 20.57 -13.10
N THR A 340 10.52 20.89 -13.16
CA THR A 340 9.68 20.62 -14.34
C THR A 340 9.27 21.86 -15.14
N MET A 341 9.12 23.04 -14.51
CA MET A 341 8.45 24.19 -15.13
C MET A 341 9.07 25.57 -14.85
N ASN A 342 9.89 25.75 -13.82
CA ASN A 342 10.41 27.07 -13.46
C ASN A 342 11.40 27.61 -14.52
N PRO A 343 11.07 28.70 -15.26
CA PRO A 343 11.95 29.22 -16.32
C PRO A 343 13.02 30.17 -15.78
N ASN A 344 12.95 30.55 -14.50
CA ASN A 344 13.83 31.55 -13.92
C ASN A 344 15.27 31.02 -13.84
N PHE A 345 16.25 31.92 -13.90
CA PHE A 345 17.67 31.59 -13.74
C PHE A 345 18.21 30.49 -14.69
N GLY A 346 17.53 30.25 -15.82
CA GLY A 346 17.91 29.25 -16.82
C GLY A 346 17.30 27.87 -16.59
N GLY A 347 16.27 27.75 -15.75
CA GLY A 347 15.53 26.50 -15.53
C GLY A 347 14.58 26.11 -16.69
N PRO A 348 13.85 24.98 -16.58
CA PRO A 348 13.74 24.12 -15.38
C PRO A 348 15.07 23.53 -14.92
N TYR A 349 15.26 23.38 -13.61
CA TYR A 349 16.55 22.96 -13.07
C TYR A 349 16.75 21.45 -13.23
N ALA A 350 17.97 21.05 -13.57
CA ALA A 350 18.32 19.64 -13.64
C ALA A 350 18.25 19.01 -12.23
N ASP A 351 17.31 18.09 -12.04
CA ASP A 351 17.23 17.27 -10.84
C ASP A 351 18.29 16.17 -10.86
N ASN A 352 18.75 15.79 -9.67
CA ASN A 352 19.78 14.78 -9.46
C ASN A 352 19.31 13.92 -8.30
N TYR A 353 19.44 12.59 -8.42
CA TYR A 353 19.02 11.66 -7.38
C TYR A 353 20.21 11.13 -6.59
N VAL A 354 20.05 10.90 -5.29
CA VAL A 354 21.05 10.24 -4.43
C VAL A 354 20.46 8.95 -3.91
N THR A 355 20.83 7.84 -4.54
CA THR A 355 20.27 6.50 -4.31
C THR A 355 20.34 6.06 -2.86
N ASP A 356 21.44 6.27 -2.13
CA ASP A 356 21.54 5.83 -0.74
C ASP A 356 20.50 6.54 0.14
N HIS A 357 20.44 7.87 0.04
CA HIS A 357 19.51 8.68 0.83
C HIS A 357 18.06 8.63 0.32
N GLN A 358 17.81 8.12 -0.89
CA GLN A 358 16.54 8.14 -1.62
C GLN A 358 15.94 9.55 -1.79
N ALA A 359 16.75 10.54 -2.17
CA ALA A 359 16.29 11.93 -2.26
C ALA A 359 16.80 12.67 -3.51
N GLY A 360 15.97 13.60 -4.00
CA GLY A 360 16.30 14.50 -5.10
C GLY A 360 17.07 15.74 -4.64
N TRP A 361 17.83 16.35 -5.55
CA TRP A 361 18.47 17.65 -5.35
C TRP A 361 18.80 18.38 -6.65
N HIS A 362 18.74 19.70 -6.60
CA HIS A 362 19.10 20.56 -7.73
C HIS A 362 19.78 21.85 -7.27
N THR A 363 20.29 22.61 -8.25
CA THR A 363 21.01 23.88 -8.01
C THR A 363 20.60 24.94 -9.01
N TRP A 364 20.62 26.19 -8.59
CA TRP A 364 20.45 27.36 -9.46
C TRP A 364 21.30 28.53 -8.94
N ASN A 365 21.33 29.63 -9.69
CA ASN A 365 22.05 30.83 -9.30
C ASN A 365 21.20 32.08 -9.57
N ASP A 366 20.68 32.68 -8.49
CA ASP A 366 19.89 33.92 -8.51
C ASP A 366 20.73 35.19 -8.31
N GLY A 367 22.05 35.06 -8.43
CA GLY A 367 23.04 35.99 -7.90
C GLY A 367 23.75 35.42 -6.66
N THR A 368 23.14 34.45 -5.99
CA THR A 368 23.77 33.55 -5.02
C THR A 368 23.63 32.10 -5.52
N PRO A 369 24.71 31.28 -5.51
CA PRO A 369 24.58 29.84 -5.74
C PRO A 369 23.65 29.23 -4.67
N ARG A 370 22.58 28.58 -5.10
CA ARG A 370 21.63 27.87 -4.25
C ARG A 370 21.74 26.37 -4.51
N ILE A 371 21.56 25.58 -3.46
CA ILE A 371 21.34 24.14 -3.54
C ILE A 371 20.11 23.80 -2.71
N ARG A 372 19.33 22.84 -3.19
CA ARG A 372 18.12 22.37 -2.55
C ARG A 372 18.04 20.86 -2.59
N THR A 373 17.64 20.24 -1.49
CA THR A 373 17.30 18.82 -1.40
C THR A 373 15.79 18.68 -1.17
N TRP A 374 15.18 17.66 -1.75
CA TRP A 374 13.73 17.48 -1.73
C TRP A 374 13.36 16.01 -1.99
N GLU A 375 12.24 15.58 -1.44
CA GLU A 375 11.66 14.29 -1.79
C GLU A 375 10.96 14.43 -3.14
N SER A 376 11.54 13.80 -4.18
CA SER A 376 11.01 13.76 -5.53
C SER A 376 9.87 12.72 -5.63
N PRO A 377 9.08 12.67 -6.72
CA PRO A 377 8.12 11.60 -6.92
C PRO A 377 8.76 10.20 -6.87
N GLU A 378 10.00 10.05 -7.34
CA GLU A 378 10.79 8.81 -7.26
C GLU A 378 11.17 8.45 -5.81
N ALA A 379 11.54 9.44 -5.00
CA ALA A 379 11.78 9.27 -3.56
C ALA A 379 10.51 8.79 -2.85
N PHE A 380 9.40 9.52 -3.00
CA PHE A 380 8.13 9.15 -2.36
C PHE A 380 7.63 7.78 -2.79
N GLU A 381 7.77 7.40 -4.07
CA GLU A 381 7.39 6.04 -4.50
C GLU A 381 8.21 4.97 -3.79
N TYR A 382 9.53 5.15 -3.66
CA TYR A 382 10.39 4.21 -2.94
C TYR A 382 10.00 4.11 -1.45
N GLU A 383 9.86 5.24 -0.77
CA GLU A 383 9.55 5.28 0.67
C GLU A 383 8.14 4.74 0.99
N ILE A 384 7.15 4.97 0.10
CA ILE A 384 5.80 4.42 0.25
C ILE A 384 5.77 2.92 -0.10
N ARG A 385 6.54 2.44 -1.08
CA ARG A 385 6.63 0.99 -1.36
C ARG A 385 7.36 0.23 -0.28
N HIS A 386 8.32 0.84 0.41
CA HIS A 386 9.06 0.20 1.50
C HIS A 386 8.15 -0.27 2.65
N VAL A 387 7.04 0.40 2.97
CA VAL A 387 6.15 -0.10 4.05
C VAL A 387 5.44 -1.40 3.70
N LEU A 388 5.39 -1.79 2.42
CA LEU A 388 4.89 -3.10 2.00
C LEU A 388 5.87 -4.23 2.35
N SER A 389 7.17 -3.95 2.36
CA SER A 389 8.27 -4.89 2.60
C SER A 389 9.47 -4.12 3.14
N ASN A 390 9.59 -4.05 4.46
CA ASN A 390 10.72 -3.42 5.16
C ASN A 390 12.05 -3.97 4.62
N GLN A 391 13.02 -3.08 4.46
CA GLN A 391 14.40 -3.45 4.13
C GLN A 391 15.22 -3.52 5.42
N ASP A 392 16.13 -4.49 5.51
CA ASP A 392 17.03 -4.64 6.64
C ASP A 392 18.39 -5.17 6.21
N ASP A 393 19.44 -4.38 6.45
CA ASP A 393 20.81 -4.69 6.06
C ASP A 393 21.39 -5.89 6.83
N ASP A 394 20.88 -6.18 8.04
CA ASP A 394 21.20 -7.39 8.83
C ASP A 394 20.25 -8.58 8.53
N GLY A 395 19.21 -8.35 7.71
CA GLY A 395 18.33 -9.39 7.19
C GLY A 395 17.35 -10.02 8.19
N ILE A 396 17.19 -9.46 9.39
CA ILE A 396 16.27 -9.93 10.45
C ILE A 396 14.84 -9.53 10.09
N HIS A 397 14.63 -8.22 9.88
CA HIS A 397 13.33 -7.59 9.65
C HIS A 397 12.99 -7.43 8.16
N ASN A 398 13.86 -7.90 7.26
CA ASN A 398 13.66 -7.83 5.81
C ASN A 398 12.34 -8.54 5.41
N GLY A 399 11.58 -7.93 4.51
CA GLY A 399 10.29 -8.45 4.02
C GLY A 399 9.08 -8.21 4.93
N ARG A 400 9.27 -7.73 6.16
CA ARG A 400 8.14 -7.49 7.09
C ARG A 400 7.34 -6.26 6.68
N ARG A 401 6.01 -6.32 6.75
CA ARG A 401 5.14 -5.18 6.45
C ARG A 401 5.10 -4.21 7.64
N LEU A 402 5.30 -2.92 7.38
CA LEU A 402 5.18 -1.86 8.39
C LEU A 402 3.72 -1.36 8.52
N GLY A 403 3.41 -0.67 9.61
CA GLY A 403 2.10 -0.10 9.89
C GLY A 403 1.64 0.99 8.91
N GLY A 404 2.57 1.64 8.19
CA GLY A 404 2.25 2.55 7.08
C GLY A 404 3.14 3.79 7.01
N VAL A 405 2.65 4.85 6.35
CA VAL A 405 3.33 6.13 6.15
C VAL A 405 2.56 7.32 6.71
N GLY A 406 3.28 8.35 7.12
CA GLY A 406 2.75 9.64 7.52
C GLY A 406 3.45 10.78 6.81
N PHE A 407 2.88 11.99 6.87
CA PHE A 407 3.44 13.18 6.22
C PHE A 407 3.44 14.37 7.16
N TRP A 408 4.62 14.95 7.38
CA TRP A 408 4.76 16.29 7.92
C TRP A 408 5.15 17.27 6.81
N SER A 409 4.24 18.11 6.34
CA SER A 409 2.81 18.14 6.65
C SER A 409 2.02 18.51 5.40
N LEU A 410 0.71 18.25 5.39
CA LEU A 410 -0.11 18.34 4.17
C LEU A 410 -0.08 19.73 3.50
N ILE A 411 0.27 20.78 4.24
CA ILE A 411 0.47 22.14 3.71
C ILE A 411 1.55 22.21 2.64
N TRP A 412 2.61 21.41 2.74
CA TRP A 412 3.76 21.46 1.83
C TRP A 412 3.54 20.71 0.51
N LEU A 413 2.42 19.99 0.42
CA LEU A 413 1.89 19.41 -0.81
C LEU A 413 1.04 20.41 -1.62
N ALA A 414 0.99 21.68 -1.16
CA ALA A 414 0.26 22.74 -1.84
C ALA A 414 0.86 24.15 -1.64
N GLU A 415 0.40 25.10 -2.45
CA GLU A 415 0.65 26.54 -2.27
C GLU A 415 -0.67 27.32 -2.29
N THR A 416 -1.02 28.00 -1.19
CA THR A 416 -2.26 28.80 -1.05
C THR A 416 -2.27 30.14 -1.77
N THR A 417 -1.20 30.48 -2.50
CA THR A 417 -1.19 31.67 -3.35
C THR A 417 -0.83 31.29 -4.77
N SER A 418 -1.63 31.77 -5.71
CA SER A 418 -1.49 31.46 -7.13
C SER A 418 -1.86 32.67 -7.98
N TYR A 419 -1.49 32.64 -9.25
CA TYR A 419 -1.97 33.59 -10.24
C TYR A 419 -3.06 32.93 -11.10
N ASP A 420 -4.23 33.56 -11.13
CA ASP A 420 -5.40 33.15 -11.88
C ASP A 420 -5.25 33.68 -13.33
N PRO A 421 -5.12 32.81 -14.34
CA PRO A 421 -4.88 33.23 -15.72
C PRO A 421 -6.11 33.85 -16.39
N ILE A 422 -7.32 33.61 -15.87
CA ILE A 422 -8.58 34.15 -16.38
C ILE A 422 -8.82 35.55 -15.80
N ALA A 423 -8.68 35.69 -14.47
CA ALA A 423 -8.79 36.97 -13.78
C ALA A 423 -7.52 37.86 -13.92
N ALA A 424 -6.47 37.35 -14.57
CA ALA A 424 -5.17 37.99 -14.79
C ALA A 424 -4.56 38.63 -13.51
N SER A 425 -4.73 37.97 -12.37
CA SER A 425 -4.38 38.51 -11.05
C SER A 425 -4.04 37.41 -10.03
N SER A 426 -3.35 37.79 -8.95
CA SER A 426 -3.09 36.87 -7.84
C SER A 426 -4.39 36.55 -7.07
N SER A 427 -4.54 35.29 -6.68
CA SER A 427 -5.68 34.75 -5.97
C SER A 427 -5.24 33.92 -4.76
N ALA A 428 -6.16 33.70 -3.82
CA ALA A 428 -5.98 32.79 -2.67
C ALA A 428 -6.36 31.33 -3.00
N LYS A 429 -6.35 30.93 -4.28
CA LYS A 429 -6.67 29.59 -4.74
C LYS A 429 -5.46 28.67 -4.62
N THR A 430 -5.68 27.46 -4.10
CA THR A 430 -4.60 26.56 -3.69
C THR A 430 -4.09 25.64 -4.82
N ARG A 431 -2.82 25.78 -5.21
CA ARG A 431 -2.14 24.84 -6.10
C ARG A 431 -1.70 23.61 -5.31
N MET A 432 -2.44 22.51 -5.41
CA MET A 432 -2.07 21.18 -4.88
C MET A 432 -1.56 20.31 -6.02
N TYR A 433 -0.56 19.46 -5.75
CA TYR A 433 -0.02 18.48 -6.71
C TYR A 433 -0.44 17.05 -6.32
N PRO A 434 -1.14 16.29 -7.18
CA PRO A 434 -1.81 15.06 -6.78
C PRO A 434 -0.89 13.84 -6.60
N HIS A 435 0.33 13.90 -7.15
CA HIS A 435 1.30 12.80 -7.23
C HIS A 435 1.38 11.90 -5.97
N ILE A 436 1.58 12.48 -4.78
CA ILE A 436 1.75 11.71 -3.54
C ILE A 436 0.43 11.05 -3.11
N PHE A 437 -0.71 11.72 -3.30
CA PHE A 437 -2.01 11.12 -3.01
C PHE A 437 -2.32 9.95 -3.94
N GLN A 438 -1.98 10.06 -5.23
CA GLN A 438 -2.10 8.95 -6.19
C GLN A 438 -1.16 7.79 -5.84
N LEU A 439 0.09 8.06 -5.45
CA LEU A 439 1.01 7.03 -4.96
C LEU A 439 0.45 6.29 -3.72
N LEU A 440 -0.19 7.01 -2.78
CA LEU A 440 -0.83 6.40 -1.62
C LEU A 440 -2.03 5.52 -1.99
N GLU A 441 -2.90 5.99 -2.90
CA GLU A 441 -4.03 5.20 -3.39
C GLU A 441 -3.58 3.95 -4.15
N GLU A 442 -2.52 4.04 -4.95
CA GLU A 442 -2.06 2.95 -5.81
C GLU A 442 -1.22 1.91 -5.06
N ILE A 443 -0.28 2.34 -4.21
CA ILE A 443 0.68 1.44 -3.55
C ILE A 443 0.07 0.80 -2.30
N LEU A 444 -0.74 1.54 -1.54
CA LEU A 444 -1.31 1.06 -0.27
C LEU A 444 -2.72 0.46 -0.42
N ALA A 445 -3.29 0.43 -1.62
CA ALA A 445 -4.55 -0.24 -1.88
C ALA A 445 -4.52 -1.74 -1.50
N PRO A 446 -5.69 -2.35 -1.26
CA PRO A 446 -5.79 -3.81 -1.21
C PRO A 446 -5.24 -4.45 -2.50
N PRO A 447 -4.49 -5.56 -2.40
CA PRO A 447 -4.08 -6.36 -3.56
C PRO A 447 -5.25 -6.67 -4.49
N GLY A 448 -5.02 -6.61 -5.80
CA GLY A 448 -6.07 -6.75 -6.82
C GLY A 448 -6.89 -5.49 -7.11
N THR A 449 -6.61 -4.35 -6.48
CA THR A 449 -7.23 -3.07 -6.85
C THR A 449 -6.67 -2.57 -8.18
N THR A 450 -7.55 -2.21 -9.11
CA THR A 450 -7.17 -1.73 -10.45
C THR A 450 -7.74 -0.36 -10.81
N ARG A 451 -8.61 0.19 -9.95
CA ARG A 451 -9.29 1.48 -10.14
C ARG A 451 -9.11 2.36 -8.89
N TYR A 452 -8.82 3.64 -9.07
CA TYR A 452 -8.43 4.60 -8.03
C TYR A 452 -9.23 5.91 -8.14
N THR A 453 -9.30 6.73 -7.08
CA THR A 453 -10.27 7.86 -7.00
C THR A 453 -9.60 9.24 -7.06
N ALA A 454 -9.62 9.86 -8.24
CA ALA A 454 -9.06 11.19 -8.46
C ALA A 454 -9.87 12.33 -7.79
N GLU A 455 -11.20 12.22 -7.71
CA GLU A 455 -12.07 13.20 -7.03
C GLU A 455 -13.39 12.56 -6.59
N GLY A 456 -13.66 12.57 -5.29
CA GLY A 456 -14.92 12.07 -4.70
C GLY A 456 -15.98 13.14 -4.47
N PHE A 457 -15.67 14.43 -4.71
CA PHE A 457 -16.58 15.55 -4.53
C PHE A 457 -17.19 15.69 -3.12
N GLU A 458 -16.47 15.27 -2.08
CA GLU A 458 -16.94 15.41 -0.69
C GLU A 458 -16.72 16.80 -0.07
N ALA A 459 -15.98 17.67 -0.76
CA ALA A 459 -15.77 19.07 -0.42
C ALA A 459 -15.93 19.97 -1.65
N LEU A 460 -16.32 21.23 -1.44
CA LEU A 460 -16.32 22.24 -2.50
C LEU A 460 -14.90 22.74 -2.74
N ASN A 461 -14.13 22.03 -3.57
CA ASN A 461 -12.88 22.55 -4.10
C ASN A 461 -13.17 23.71 -5.08
N PHE A 462 -12.87 24.94 -4.64
CA PHE A 462 -13.13 26.17 -5.39
C PHE A 462 -12.43 26.27 -6.76
N ARG A 463 -11.50 25.36 -7.08
CA ARG A 463 -10.81 25.30 -8.38
C ARG A 463 -11.60 24.58 -9.46
N TRP A 464 -12.55 23.73 -9.12
CA TRP A 464 -13.68 23.53 -10.01
C TRP A 464 -14.31 24.90 -10.17
N ARG A 465 -14.31 25.48 -11.37
CA ARG A 465 -14.80 26.84 -11.62
C ARG A 465 -16.28 26.81 -12.03
N ASP A 466 -17.03 27.88 -11.78
CA ASP A 466 -18.38 27.96 -12.33
C ASP A 466 -18.31 28.01 -13.86
N PRO A 467 -19.22 27.32 -14.58
CA PRO A 467 -19.09 27.18 -16.02
C PRO A 467 -19.22 28.51 -16.79
N ASN A 468 -20.02 29.45 -16.27
CA ASN A 468 -20.20 30.83 -16.76
C ASN A 468 -18.99 31.77 -16.48
N GLU A 469 -17.99 31.35 -15.69
CA GLU A 469 -16.79 32.15 -15.39
C GLU A 469 -15.64 31.88 -16.37
N GLY A 470 -15.93 31.35 -17.57
CA GLY A 470 -14.95 30.96 -18.59
C GLY A 470 -15.31 31.39 -20.01
N PRO A 471 -14.34 31.71 -20.88
CA PRO A 471 -14.59 32.08 -22.28
C PRO A 471 -15.06 30.92 -23.20
N ASP A 472 -15.17 29.68 -22.70
CA ASP A 472 -15.74 28.53 -23.42
C ASP A 472 -17.21 28.22 -23.00
N ASP A 473 -18.01 29.27 -22.85
CA ASP A 473 -19.41 29.32 -22.37
C ASP A 473 -20.46 29.61 -23.48
N SER A 474 -20.03 29.57 -24.75
CA SER A 474 -20.82 30.05 -25.88
C SER A 474 -22.23 29.45 -25.95
N GLY A 475 -23.23 30.28 -25.66
CA GLY A 475 -24.65 29.91 -25.67
C GLY A 475 -25.38 30.34 -24.41
N ASP A 476 -24.66 30.50 -23.29
CA ASP A 476 -25.07 31.18 -22.07
C ASP A 476 -24.81 32.69 -22.22
N THR A 477 -25.82 33.53 -22.02
CA THR A 477 -25.79 34.98 -22.30
C THR A 477 -26.31 35.85 -21.16
N ASP A 478 -26.96 35.27 -20.15
CA ASP A 478 -27.32 35.92 -18.89
C ASP A 478 -26.58 35.38 -17.66
N THR A 479 -25.63 34.44 -17.87
CA THR A 479 -24.59 33.98 -16.94
C THR A 479 -25.12 33.25 -15.70
N ASP A 480 -26.08 32.34 -15.87
CA ASP A 480 -26.67 31.57 -14.77
C ASP A 480 -26.27 30.08 -14.69
N SER A 481 -25.47 29.57 -15.64
CA SER A 481 -24.84 28.25 -15.53
C SER A 481 -23.85 28.20 -14.36
N THR A 482 -24.08 27.29 -13.42
CA THR A 482 -23.44 27.29 -12.09
C THR A 482 -23.14 25.89 -11.58
N ARG A 483 -22.17 25.74 -10.68
CA ARG A 483 -21.92 24.50 -9.94
C ARG A 483 -22.48 24.56 -8.52
N ALA A 484 -22.80 23.40 -7.95
CA ALA A 484 -23.18 23.26 -6.55
C ALA A 484 -22.77 21.90 -6.00
N LEU A 485 -22.14 21.89 -4.84
CA LEU A 485 -22.03 20.69 -4.01
C LEU A 485 -23.44 20.31 -3.52
N VAL A 486 -23.88 19.08 -3.77
CA VAL A 486 -25.19 18.56 -3.37
C VAL A 486 -25.05 17.17 -2.76
N ALA A 487 -25.99 16.76 -1.91
CA ALA A 487 -26.06 15.37 -1.46
C ALA A 487 -26.31 14.43 -2.65
N THR A 488 -25.64 13.26 -2.66
CA THR A 488 -25.67 12.32 -3.79
C THR A 488 -27.11 11.88 -4.14
N PRO A 489 -27.57 12.07 -5.40
CA PRO A 489 -28.91 11.72 -5.83
C PRO A 489 -29.38 10.29 -5.48
N ALA A 490 -30.63 10.19 -5.01
CA ALA A 490 -31.22 8.95 -4.53
C ALA A 490 -31.16 7.80 -5.54
N GLY A 491 -30.84 6.59 -5.04
CA GLY A 491 -30.50 5.46 -5.90
C GLY A 491 -29.09 5.59 -6.49
N GLY A 492 -28.15 6.10 -5.67
CA GLY A 492 -26.75 6.43 -5.98
C GLY A 492 -25.96 5.41 -6.80
N PRO A 493 -24.79 5.80 -7.33
CA PRO A 493 -24.12 5.02 -8.35
C PRO A 493 -23.80 3.60 -7.86
N PRO A 494 -24.04 2.54 -8.66
CA PRO A 494 -23.93 1.16 -8.16
C PRO A 494 -22.52 0.80 -7.71
N GLY A 495 -22.32 0.61 -6.41
CA GLY A 495 -21.00 0.31 -5.82
C GLY A 495 -20.20 1.53 -5.35
N HIS A 496 -20.78 2.73 -5.46
CA HIS A 496 -20.14 4.02 -5.24
C HIS A 496 -20.95 4.81 -4.19
N PRO A 497 -20.52 4.84 -2.91
CA PRO A 497 -21.33 5.28 -1.78
C PRO A 497 -20.99 6.71 -1.30
N SER A 498 -20.63 7.61 -2.21
CA SER A 498 -20.41 9.04 -1.91
C SER A 498 -21.59 9.64 -1.10
N THR A 499 -21.27 10.60 -0.24
CA THR A 499 -22.25 11.40 0.50
C THR A 499 -22.68 12.62 -0.32
N ASN A 500 -21.73 13.22 -1.04
CA ASN A 500 -21.94 14.39 -1.87
C ASN A 500 -21.47 14.16 -3.32
N ALA A 501 -22.01 14.97 -4.21
CA ALA A 501 -21.68 14.98 -5.63
C ALA A 501 -21.70 16.41 -6.17
N MET A 502 -21.05 16.64 -7.32
CA MET A 502 -20.98 17.94 -7.97
C MET A 502 -22.07 18.10 -9.01
N ARG A 503 -23.09 18.91 -8.70
CA ARG A 503 -24.09 19.31 -9.68
C ARG A 503 -23.58 20.49 -10.51
N VAL A 504 -23.80 20.39 -11.83
CA VAL A 504 -23.57 21.43 -12.82
C VAL A 504 -24.91 21.77 -13.48
N THR A 505 -25.35 23.01 -13.34
CA THR A 505 -26.49 23.58 -14.04
C THR A 505 -26.00 24.21 -15.33
N PHE A 506 -26.72 24.00 -16.43
CA PHE A 506 -26.52 24.69 -17.70
C PHE A 506 -27.82 25.41 -18.08
N ASP A 507 -27.75 26.66 -18.53
CA ASP A 507 -28.76 27.24 -19.43
C ASP A 507 -28.08 27.68 -20.74
N PHE A 508 -28.89 27.79 -21.79
CA PHE A 508 -28.45 28.18 -23.12
C PHE A 508 -29.59 28.85 -23.88
N GLU A 509 -29.37 30.03 -24.44
CA GLU A 509 -30.41 30.82 -25.12
C GLU A 509 -30.23 30.79 -26.64
N ALA A 510 -29.05 30.43 -27.13
CA ALA A 510 -28.78 30.34 -28.56
C ALA A 510 -29.39 29.09 -29.21
N GLY A 511 -29.82 29.22 -30.47
CA GLY A 511 -30.50 28.13 -31.19
C GLY A 511 -29.59 26.98 -31.65
N SER A 512 -28.26 27.15 -31.60
CA SER A 512 -27.27 26.18 -32.09
C SER A 512 -25.85 26.58 -31.68
N GLY A 513 -24.96 25.61 -31.53
CA GLY A 513 -23.55 25.86 -31.19
C GLY A 513 -23.35 26.13 -29.69
N ASN A 514 -24.24 25.60 -28.87
CA ASN A 514 -24.21 25.75 -27.42
C ASN A 514 -23.12 24.86 -26.83
N ARG A 515 -22.30 25.44 -25.97
CA ARG A 515 -21.13 24.80 -25.36
C ARG A 515 -20.86 25.43 -23.99
N LEU A 516 -20.57 24.60 -23.00
CA LEU A 516 -20.30 25.01 -21.64
C LEU A 516 -19.20 24.14 -21.05
N PHE A 517 -18.09 24.74 -20.62
CA PHE A 517 -16.92 24.01 -20.12
C PHE A 517 -16.78 24.09 -18.59
N PHE A 518 -17.32 23.08 -17.91
CA PHE A 518 -17.11 22.88 -16.47
C PHE A 518 -15.75 22.22 -16.24
N ARG A 519 -14.87 22.87 -15.48
CA ARG A 519 -13.44 22.51 -15.42
C ARG A 519 -12.77 22.79 -14.08
N HIS A 520 -11.76 21.99 -13.78
CA HIS A 520 -10.76 22.27 -12.77
C HIS A 520 -9.72 23.22 -13.39
N GLU A 521 -9.63 24.44 -12.86
CA GLU A 521 -8.83 25.49 -13.49
C GLU A 521 -7.33 25.29 -13.27
N PRO A 522 -6.50 25.44 -14.32
CA PRO A 522 -5.06 25.45 -14.18
C PRO A 522 -4.65 26.81 -13.60
N LEU A 523 -3.78 26.79 -12.61
CA LEU A 523 -3.27 27.99 -11.97
C LEU A 523 -1.84 28.26 -12.45
N ARG A 524 -1.28 29.41 -12.07
CA ARG A 524 0.14 29.73 -12.29
C ARG A 524 0.84 30.02 -10.98
N ASN A 525 2.17 29.84 -10.97
CA ASN A 525 3.00 30.33 -9.87
C ASN A 525 2.99 31.87 -9.85
N ASN A 526 2.83 32.48 -8.67
CA ASN A 526 2.75 33.94 -8.51
C ASN A 526 4.04 34.68 -8.94
N ALA A 527 5.20 34.02 -8.88
CA ALA A 527 6.48 34.57 -9.35
C ALA A 527 6.71 34.39 -10.86
N ALA A 528 5.93 33.53 -11.53
CA ALA A 528 6.11 33.15 -12.94
C ALA A 528 4.76 33.15 -13.67
N THR A 529 4.06 34.29 -13.66
CA THR A 529 2.67 34.46 -14.12
C THR A 529 2.43 34.25 -15.62
N SER A 530 3.47 33.93 -16.40
CA SER A 530 3.38 33.53 -17.81
C SER A 530 3.44 32.02 -18.04
N VAL A 531 3.75 31.21 -17.03
CA VAL A 531 3.88 29.75 -17.13
C VAL A 531 2.65 29.10 -16.51
N ASN A 532 1.97 28.24 -17.30
CA ASN A 532 0.86 27.43 -16.80
C ASN A 532 1.43 26.29 -15.94
N ASP A 533 0.97 26.15 -14.70
CA ASP A 533 1.37 25.06 -13.82
C ASP A 533 0.56 23.80 -14.18
N ARG A 534 1.20 22.85 -14.84
CA ARG A 534 0.61 21.58 -15.29
C ARG A 534 0.61 20.48 -14.22
N ASN A 535 1.31 20.71 -13.11
CA ASN A 535 1.32 19.79 -11.96
C ASN A 535 0.20 20.13 -10.98
N ALA A 536 -0.27 21.38 -10.99
CA ALA A 536 -1.46 21.83 -10.29
C ALA A 536 -2.74 21.32 -10.97
N VAL A 537 -2.99 20.02 -10.95
CA VAL A 537 -4.15 19.37 -11.58
C VAL A 537 -4.88 18.46 -10.60
N ILE A 538 -6.01 17.87 -11.04
CA ILE A 538 -6.83 17.00 -10.18
C ILE A 538 -6.17 15.63 -9.96
N ALA A 539 -5.58 15.07 -11.01
CA ALA A 539 -4.83 13.82 -11.10
C ALA A 539 -3.98 13.85 -12.38
N VAL A 540 -2.88 13.08 -12.39
CA VAL A 540 -2.02 12.84 -13.56
C VAL A 540 -2.06 11.37 -13.98
N PHE A 541 -1.93 11.13 -15.28
CA PHE A 541 -2.08 9.82 -15.94
C PHE A 541 -1.04 9.63 -17.04
N ASP A 542 -0.81 8.36 -17.40
CA ASP A 542 -0.11 7.99 -18.62
C ASP A 542 -1.08 7.80 -19.81
N SER A 543 -0.52 7.54 -21.00
CA SER A 543 -1.28 7.28 -22.23
C SER A 543 -2.07 5.97 -22.24
N THR A 544 -1.87 5.11 -21.24
CA THR A 544 -2.52 3.79 -21.07
C THR A 544 -3.63 3.81 -20.03
N THR A 545 -4.06 4.97 -19.57
CA THR A 545 -5.12 5.10 -18.56
C THR A 545 -6.51 5.22 -19.21
N ALA A 546 -7.54 4.64 -18.57
CA ALA A 546 -8.93 5.02 -18.77
C ALA A 546 -9.44 5.87 -17.59
N VAL A 547 -10.16 6.95 -17.89
CA VAL A 547 -10.77 7.83 -16.89
C VAL A 547 -12.27 7.57 -16.85
N HIS A 548 -12.83 7.40 -15.66
CA HIS A 548 -14.22 7.06 -15.40
C HIS A 548 -14.86 8.19 -14.59
N ALA A 549 -16.14 8.45 -14.83
CA ALA A 549 -16.95 9.32 -13.97
C ALA A 549 -18.37 8.79 -13.87
N GLN A 550 -18.94 8.82 -12.67
CA GLN A 550 -20.36 8.56 -12.48
C GLN A 550 -21.15 9.83 -12.81
N MET A 551 -22.18 9.69 -13.64
CA MET A 551 -23.01 10.80 -14.10
C MET A 551 -24.49 10.51 -13.91
N TYR A 552 -25.17 11.39 -13.19
CA TYR A 552 -26.62 11.41 -13.05
C TYR A 552 -27.26 12.53 -13.87
N THR A 553 -28.34 12.21 -14.58
CA THR A 553 -29.22 13.19 -15.23
C THR A 553 -30.66 13.02 -14.72
N PRO A 554 -31.29 14.04 -14.11
CA PRO A 554 -32.66 13.92 -13.58
C PRO A 554 -33.72 13.91 -14.70
N ALA A 555 -33.40 14.51 -15.85
CA ALA A 555 -34.26 14.57 -17.03
C ALA A 555 -33.49 14.13 -18.29
N ALA A 556 -34.24 13.78 -19.35
CA ALA A 556 -33.70 13.44 -20.66
C ALA A 556 -33.55 14.70 -21.52
N TYR A 557 -32.31 15.16 -21.72
CA TYR A 557 -31.97 16.34 -22.51
C TYR A 557 -31.65 15.95 -23.96
N SER A 558 -32.69 15.87 -24.79
CA SER A 558 -32.57 15.52 -26.21
C SER A 558 -31.71 16.54 -26.96
N GLY A 559 -30.77 16.06 -27.79
CA GLY A 559 -29.86 16.94 -28.55
C GLY A 559 -28.76 17.59 -27.71
N ARG A 560 -28.63 17.24 -26.43
CA ARG A 560 -27.51 17.60 -25.55
C ARG A 560 -26.58 16.41 -25.32
N THR A 561 -25.31 16.72 -25.14
CA THR A 561 -24.23 15.75 -24.97
C THR A 561 -23.19 16.24 -23.97
N VAL A 562 -22.41 15.31 -23.42
CA VAL A 562 -21.20 15.62 -22.63
C VAL A 562 -19.98 14.93 -23.25
N ARG A 563 -18.81 15.54 -23.10
CA ARG A 563 -17.49 14.92 -23.30
C ARG A 563 -16.64 15.12 -22.05
N MET A 564 -15.72 14.19 -21.82
CA MET A 564 -14.62 14.34 -20.87
C MET A 564 -13.46 15.06 -21.58
N VAL A 565 -12.73 15.90 -20.85
CA VAL A 565 -11.62 16.73 -21.37
C VAL A 565 -10.35 16.45 -20.56
N VAL A 566 -9.26 16.20 -21.28
CA VAL A 566 -7.91 16.03 -20.71
C VAL A 566 -6.95 17.08 -21.27
N GLN A 567 -5.91 17.40 -20.51
CA GLN A 567 -4.74 18.15 -20.94
C GLN A 567 -3.61 17.15 -21.21
N ASP A 568 -2.92 17.28 -22.34
CA ASP A 568 -1.78 16.42 -22.68
C ASP A 568 -0.43 16.98 -22.19
N GLY A 569 0.65 16.23 -22.43
CA GLY A 569 2.03 16.59 -22.07
C GLY A 569 2.61 17.80 -22.81
N ASN A 570 1.91 18.35 -23.81
CA ASN A 570 2.20 19.65 -24.44
C ASN A 570 1.32 20.78 -23.89
N GLY A 571 0.38 20.47 -23.00
CA GLY A 571 -0.59 21.41 -22.44
C GLY A 571 -1.80 21.67 -23.36
N GLN A 572 -2.05 20.81 -24.35
CA GLN A 572 -3.15 20.90 -25.30
C GLN A 572 -4.39 20.18 -24.78
N LEU A 573 -5.59 20.71 -25.06
CA LEU A 573 -6.84 20.06 -24.67
C LEU A 573 -7.36 19.07 -25.71
N GLU A 574 -7.64 17.86 -25.23
CA GLU A 574 -8.15 16.75 -26.02
C GLU A 574 -9.43 16.20 -25.37
N THR A 575 -10.38 15.72 -26.20
CA THR A 575 -11.71 15.28 -25.74
C THR A 575 -12.01 13.81 -26.04
N SER A 576 -12.85 13.24 -25.20
CA SER A 576 -13.44 11.92 -25.38
C SER A 576 -14.41 11.88 -26.58
N PRO A 577 -14.81 10.67 -27.01
CA PRO A 577 -16.08 10.45 -27.70
C PRO A 577 -17.27 11.07 -26.95
N THR A 578 -18.35 11.31 -27.67
CA THR A 578 -19.54 12.00 -27.17
C THR A 578 -20.51 11.08 -26.43
N PHE A 579 -20.85 11.43 -25.18
CA PHE A 579 -21.91 10.76 -24.41
C PHE A 579 -23.22 11.55 -24.52
N THR A 580 -24.35 10.86 -24.67
CA THR A 580 -25.66 11.53 -24.81
C THR A 580 -26.28 11.85 -23.44
N LEU A 581 -27.03 12.95 -23.37
CA LEU A 581 -27.82 13.34 -22.18
C LEU A 581 -29.31 12.99 -22.33
N ASN A 582 -29.68 12.15 -23.30
CA ASN A 582 -31.06 11.81 -23.67
C ASN A 582 -31.74 10.75 -22.77
N ALA A 583 -31.13 10.39 -21.64
CA ALA A 583 -31.62 9.40 -20.69
C ALA A 583 -31.62 9.96 -19.27
N THR A 584 -32.38 9.34 -18.37
CA THR A 584 -32.47 9.71 -16.95
C THR A 584 -31.77 8.69 -16.06
N GLY A 585 -31.24 9.13 -14.92
CA GLY A 585 -30.61 8.29 -13.91
C GLY A 585 -29.08 8.23 -14.02
N TRP A 586 -28.49 7.41 -13.15
CA TRP A 586 -27.05 7.17 -13.09
C TRP A 586 -26.55 6.34 -14.27
N ARG A 587 -25.37 6.70 -14.78
CA ARG A 587 -24.54 5.90 -15.68
C ARG A 587 -23.08 6.26 -15.51
N GLU A 588 -22.19 5.28 -15.66
CA GLU A 588 -20.77 5.52 -15.83
C GLU A 588 -20.51 6.06 -17.26
N ILE A 589 -19.57 7.00 -17.38
CA ILE A 589 -18.95 7.38 -18.65
C ILE A 589 -17.45 7.13 -18.56
N THR A 590 -16.86 6.65 -19.66
CA THR A 590 -15.46 6.18 -19.70
C THR A 590 -14.72 6.81 -20.88
N PHE A 591 -13.61 7.47 -20.60
CA PHE A 591 -12.65 7.95 -21.58
C PHE A 591 -11.38 7.08 -21.52
N ASP A 592 -11.34 6.05 -22.36
CA ASP A 592 -10.14 5.25 -22.63
C ASP A 592 -9.18 6.04 -23.53
N LEU A 593 -8.01 6.40 -23.01
CA LEU A 593 -7.00 7.18 -23.75
C LEU A 593 -6.35 6.34 -24.87
N THR A 594 -6.34 5.01 -24.75
CA THR A 594 -5.81 4.10 -25.79
C THR A 594 -6.72 4.00 -27.00
N ALA A 595 -8.01 4.32 -26.86
CA ALA A 595 -8.99 4.34 -27.94
C ALA A 595 -8.91 5.59 -28.85
N GLY A 596 -8.05 6.56 -28.50
CA GLY A 596 -7.81 7.78 -29.26
C GLY A 596 -8.65 8.98 -28.80
N VAL A 597 -8.27 10.17 -29.28
CA VAL A 597 -8.77 11.46 -28.77
C VAL A 597 -9.28 12.37 -29.89
N THR A 598 -10.04 13.42 -29.55
CA THR A 598 -10.50 14.45 -30.49
C THR A 598 -10.06 15.85 -30.05
N ALA A 599 -9.44 16.59 -30.97
CA ALA A 599 -8.96 17.97 -30.76
C ALA A 599 -10.04 18.88 -30.16
N TYR A 600 -9.73 19.59 -29.08
CA TYR A 600 -10.59 20.63 -28.54
C TYR A 600 -10.02 22.03 -28.76
N THR A 601 -10.77 22.86 -29.49
CA THR A 601 -10.45 24.28 -29.66
C THR A 601 -10.96 25.06 -28.46
N THR A 602 -10.06 25.71 -27.73
CA THR A 602 -10.37 26.41 -26.48
C THR A 602 -9.97 27.88 -26.53
N ALA A 603 -10.75 28.74 -25.88
CA ALA A 603 -10.39 30.12 -25.56
C ALA A 603 -9.84 30.29 -24.12
N GLU A 604 -9.78 29.22 -23.33
CA GLU A 604 -9.40 29.26 -21.91
C GLU A 604 -7.91 29.63 -21.72
N PRO A 605 -7.59 30.76 -21.06
CA PRO A 605 -6.23 31.11 -20.75
C PRO A 605 -5.69 30.17 -19.66
N GLY A 606 -4.62 29.45 -19.99
CA GLY A 606 -4.14 28.33 -19.16
C GLY A 606 -3.92 27.05 -19.97
N PHE A 607 -4.57 26.95 -21.12
CA PHE A 607 -4.51 25.80 -22.01
C PHE A 607 -4.11 26.18 -23.44
N SER A 608 -3.75 25.18 -24.23
CA SER A 608 -3.60 25.27 -25.69
C SER A 608 -4.72 24.48 -26.37
N SER A 609 -5.08 24.88 -27.60
CA SER A 609 -6.03 24.08 -28.40
C SER A 609 -5.41 22.74 -28.82
N GLY A 610 -6.24 21.69 -28.83
CA GLY A 610 -5.89 20.34 -29.25
C GLY A 610 -5.50 20.22 -30.72
N ASN A 611 -4.87 19.10 -31.04
CA ASN A 611 -4.56 18.66 -32.40
C ASN A 611 -5.08 17.24 -32.73
N GLY A 612 -5.73 16.56 -31.78
CA GLY A 612 -6.26 15.20 -31.97
C GLY A 612 -5.20 14.12 -31.79
N THR A 613 -4.09 14.44 -31.14
CA THR A 613 -2.99 13.53 -30.81
C THR A 613 -2.64 13.70 -29.35
N LEU A 614 -2.70 12.61 -28.58
CA LEU A 614 -2.32 12.62 -27.18
C LEU A 614 -0.79 12.71 -27.08
N ASN A 615 -0.24 13.90 -26.83
CA ASN A 615 1.20 14.09 -26.70
C ASN A 615 1.64 13.72 -25.28
N THR A 616 2.69 12.90 -25.18
CA THR A 616 3.30 12.48 -23.92
C THR A 616 4.81 12.32 -24.12
N ALA A 617 5.60 12.44 -23.07
CA ALA A 617 7.01 12.06 -23.07
C ALA A 617 7.22 10.55 -23.34
N GLY A 618 6.17 9.73 -23.21
CA GLY A 618 6.19 8.29 -23.48
C GLY A 618 6.77 7.47 -22.33
N GLY A 619 6.86 6.15 -22.51
CA GLY A 619 7.47 5.25 -21.52
C GLY A 619 6.83 5.29 -20.12
N GLY A 620 5.52 5.52 -20.04
CA GLY A 620 4.77 5.57 -18.76
C GLY A 620 4.78 6.93 -18.08
N ALA A 621 5.25 7.98 -18.75
CA ALA A 621 5.23 9.34 -18.21
C ALA A 621 3.80 9.77 -17.84
N ARG A 622 3.64 10.21 -16.58
CA ARG A 622 2.37 10.74 -16.06
C ARG A 622 2.25 12.24 -16.33
N ASP A 623 2.14 12.60 -17.60
CA ASP A 623 2.10 13.99 -18.08
C ASP A 623 0.77 14.40 -18.73
N ILE A 624 -0.25 13.53 -18.66
CA ILE A 624 -1.63 13.81 -19.07
C ILE A 624 -2.47 14.07 -17.81
N ALA A 625 -3.44 14.96 -17.85
CA ALA A 625 -4.27 15.32 -16.69
C ALA A 625 -5.76 15.44 -17.02
N PHE A 626 -6.65 15.05 -16.10
CA PHE A 626 -8.09 15.35 -16.25
C PHE A 626 -8.36 16.85 -16.00
N VAL A 627 -9.16 17.46 -16.86
CA VAL A 627 -9.51 18.88 -16.77
C VAL A 627 -10.98 19.11 -16.46
N GLY A 628 -11.90 18.30 -17.01
CA GLY A 628 -13.33 18.48 -16.73
C GLY A 628 -14.27 17.93 -17.80
N TRP A 629 -15.43 18.56 -17.91
CA TRP A 629 -16.54 18.14 -18.75
C TRP A 629 -17.03 19.26 -19.66
N LEU A 630 -17.18 18.93 -20.94
CA LEU A 630 -17.73 19.81 -21.96
C LEU A 630 -19.19 19.42 -22.23
N ILE A 631 -20.14 20.29 -21.89
CA ILE A 631 -21.57 20.09 -22.19
C ILE A 631 -21.86 20.83 -23.51
N GLU A 632 -22.40 20.13 -24.50
CA GLU A 632 -22.64 20.65 -25.86
C GLU A 632 -24.09 20.40 -26.32
N GLY A 633 -24.58 21.18 -27.29
CA GLY A 633 -25.80 20.82 -28.02
C GLY A 633 -26.39 21.88 -28.96
N GLY A 634 -27.60 21.58 -29.44
CA GLY A 634 -28.42 22.50 -30.24
C GLY A 634 -29.71 22.89 -29.54
N GLY A 635 -30.27 24.04 -29.91
CA GLY A 635 -31.49 24.60 -29.33
C GLY A 635 -31.28 25.26 -27.97
N ALA A 636 -32.18 26.20 -27.62
CA ALA A 636 -32.18 26.84 -26.32
C ALA A 636 -32.79 25.92 -25.23
N GLY A 637 -32.39 26.11 -23.97
CA GLY A 637 -33.04 25.57 -22.77
C GLY A 637 -32.11 24.86 -21.79
N ALA A 638 -32.45 25.04 -20.50
CA ALA A 638 -31.72 24.59 -19.33
C ALA A 638 -31.77 23.09 -19.00
N GLY A 639 -30.85 22.69 -18.13
CA GLY A 639 -30.82 21.40 -17.45
C GLY A 639 -29.77 21.33 -16.36
N GLU A 640 -29.67 20.18 -15.70
CA GLU A 640 -28.62 19.90 -14.73
C GLU A 640 -28.03 18.49 -14.96
N VAL A 641 -26.73 18.37 -14.70
CA VAL A 641 -25.98 17.10 -14.69
C VAL A 641 -25.29 17.03 -13.34
N THR A 642 -25.28 15.86 -12.70
CA THR A 642 -24.50 15.66 -11.47
C THR A 642 -23.38 14.67 -11.74
N PHE A 643 -22.15 15.08 -11.46
CA PHE A 643 -20.94 14.26 -11.56
C PHE A 643 -20.53 13.80 -10.16
N ASP A 644 -20.05 12.56 -10.10
CA ASP A 644 -19.68 11.86 -8.88
C ASP A 644 -18.53 10.89 -9.20
N GLU A 645 -17.74 10.52 -8.19
CA GLU A 645 -16.53 9.68 -8.25
C GLU A 645 -15.78 9.72 -9.61
N LEU A 646 -14.91 10.71 -9.80
CA LEU A 646 -13.90 10.69 -10.86
C LEU A 646 -12.84 9.65 -10.51
N GLN A 647 -12.70 8.63 -11.37
CA GLN A 647 -11.83 7.48 -11.15
C GLN A 647 -10.90 7.25 -12.35
N TYR A 648 -9.85 6.49 -12.14
CA TYR A 648 -8.94 6.07 -13.21
C TYR A 648 -8.47 4.63 -13.01
N GLU A 649 -8.17 3.94 -14.12
CA GLU A 649 -7.68 2.56 -14.15
C GLU A 649 -6.70 2.36 -15.31
N HIS A 650 -5.75 1.42 -15.15
CA HIS A 650 -4.83 1.03 -16.23
C HIS A 650 -5.55 0.24 -17.33
N ARG A 651 -5.17 0.46 -18.59
CA ARG A 651 -5.68 -0.23 -19.77
C ARG A 651 -4.55 -0.64 -20.72
N ASN A 652 -4.43 -1.95 -20.89
CA ASN A 652 -3.53 -2.54 -21.88
C ASN A 652 -3.89 -2.06 -23.31
N PRO A 653 -2.90 -1.57 -24.11
CA PRO A 653 -3.11 -1.07 -25.46
C PRO A 653 -3.93 -2.00 -26.35
N GLY A 654 -5.02 -1.48 -26.92
CA GLY A 654 -5.91 -2.25 -27.80
C GLY A 654 -6.70 -3.36 -27.12
N GLY A 655 -6.73 -3.40 -25.78
CA GLY A 655 -7.38 -4.45 -25.00
C GLY A 655 -6.68 -5.81 -25.06
N LEU A 656 -5.40 -5.85 -25.44
CA LEU A 656 -4.62 -7.07 -25.53
C LEU A 656 -4.05 -7.44 -24.16
N ASN A 657 -4.56 -8.52 -23.56
CA ASN A 657 -4.07 -8.98 -22.25
C ASN A 657 -3.10 -10.14 -22.44
N TYR A 658 -1.81 -9.90 -22.19
CA TYR A 658 -0.76 -10.90 -22.12
C TYR A 658 -0.40 -11.14 -20.66
N LYS A 659 -0.38 -12.40 -20.21
CA LYS A 659 -0.09 -12.78 -18.83
C LYS A 659 1.00 -13.85 -18.77
N ILE A 660 1.95 -13.70 -17.86
CA ILE A 660 2.95 -14.70 -17.48
C ILE A 660 2.15 -15.86 -16.87
N ASN A 661 2.09 -16.99 -17.58
CA ASN A 661 1.15 -18.06 -17.26
C ASN A 661 1.77 -19.22 -16.51
N GLU A 662 2.99 -19.62 -16.89
CA GLU A 662 3.71 -20.73 -16.29
C GLU A 662 5.21 -20.45 -16.40
N PHE A 663 6.03 -20.77 -15.39
CA PHE A 663 7.48 -20.64 -15.51
C PHE A 663 8.27 -21.64 -14.68
N ARG A 664 9.50 -21.89 -15.14
CA ARG A 664 10.55 -22.66 -14.48
C ARG A 664 11.88 -21.93 -14.65
N TYR A 665 12.54 -21.64 -13.54
CA TYR A 665 13.85 -20.97 -13.53
C TYR A 665 14.94 -21.83 -12.85
N ASN A 666 14.62 -22.57 -11.79
CA ASN A 666 15.61 -23.39 -11.07
C ASN A 666 15.89 -24.75 -11.75
N ALA A 667 16.23 -24.78 -13.06
CA ALA A 667 16.61 -26.00 -13.80
C ALA A 667 17.20 -25.72 -15.22
N SER A 668 18.48 -25.34 -15.31
CA SER A 668 19.24 -24.79 -16.48
C SER A 668 19.35 -25.61 -17.80
N ALA A 669 18.48 -26.57 -18.04
CA ALA A 669 18.29 -27.23 -19.34
C ALA A 669 16.80 -27.40 -19.70
N SER A 670 15.95 -26.74 -18.91
CA SER A 670 14.49 -26.84 -18.89
C SER A 670 13.86 -25.53 -18.36
N GLU A 671 14.57 -24.41 -18.51
CA GLU A 671 14.07 -23.09 -18.13
C GLU A 671 13.10 -22.57 -19.17
N PHE A 672 11.98 -21.98 -18.71
CA PHE A 672 11.02 -21.32 -19.59
C PHE A 672 10.14 -20.31 -18.86
N VAL A 673 9.59 -19.38 -19.65
CA VAL A 673 8.43 -18.55 -19.32
C VAL A 673 7.39 -18.79 -20.42
N GLU A 674 6.19 -19.19 -20.03
CA GLU A 674 5.03 -19.21 -20.90
C GLU A 674 4.23 -17.91 -20.73
N ILE A 675 3.82 -17.31 -21.84
CA ILE A 675 2.89 -16.18 -21.89
C ILE A 675 1.56 -16.67 -22.46
N HIS A 676 0.47 -16.52 -21.71
CA HIS A 676 -0.88 -16.71 -22.21
C HIS A 676 -1.48 -15.40 -22.70
N GLY A 677 -2.11 -15.38 -23.87
CA GLY A 677 -2.72 -14.17 -24.40
C GLY A 677 -3.47 -14.34 -25.72
N PRO A 678 -3.96 -13.25 -26.33
CA PRO A 678 -4.68 -13.30 -27.59
C PRO A 678 -3.75 -13.77 -28.74
N ALA A 679 -4.22 -14.78 -29.47
CA ALA A 679 -3.53 -15.33 -30.63
C ALA A 679 -3.23 -14.27 -31.69
N GLY A 680 -2.00 -14.27 -32.22
CA GLY A 680 -1.51 -13.26 -33.17
C GLY A 680 -0.18 -12.63 -32.77
N ALA A 681 0.26 -11.63 -33.51
CA ALA A 681 1.54 -10.95 -33.27
C ALA A 681 1.46 -10.04 -32.03
N ILE A 682 2.38 -10.23 -31.09
CA ILE A 682 2.58 -9.34 -29.94
C ILE A 682 2.96 -7.93 -30.44
N PRO A 683 2.43 -6.84 -29.84
CA PRO A 683 2.74 -5.48 -30.25
C PRO A 683 4.25 -5.19 -30.32
N ALA A 684 4.65 -4.41 -31.33
CA ALA A 684 6.03 -3.95 -31.46
C ALA A 684 6.52 -3.24 -30.18
N SER A 685 7.83 -3.26 -29.95
CA SER A 685 8.47 -2.67 -28.76
C SER A 685 8.11 -3.33 -27.42
N THR A 686 7.45 -4.48 -27.43
CA THR A 686 7.17 -5.30 -26.24
C THR A 686 8.33 -6.25 -25.95
N VAL A 687 8.72 -6.34 -24.67
CA VAL A 687 9.83 -7.18 -24.19
C VAL A 687 9.41 -7.95 -22.94
N LEU A 688 9.98 -9.13 -22.74
CA LEU A 688 10.07 -9.76 -21.42
C LEU A 688 11.35 -9.25 -20.76
N ARG A 689 11.26 -8.71 -19.54
CA ARG A 689 12.39 -8.22 -18.74
C ARG A 689 12.59 -9.07 -17.50
N PHE A 690 13.82 -9.10 -17.00
CA PHE A 690 14.16 -9.62 -15.69
C PHE A 690 14.96 -8.57 -14.92
N HIS A 691 14.71 -8.42 -13.62
CA HIS A 691 15.28 -7.34 -12.80
C HIS A 691 16.27 -7.82 -11.73
N SER A 692 17.18 -6.91 -11.37
CA SER A 692 18.16 -7.03 -10.30
C SER A 692 17.52 -6.66 -8.95
N PRO A 693 17.57 -7.52 -7.93
CA PRO A 693 17.14 -7.13 -6.58
C PRO A 693 18.08 -6.12 -5.91
N VAL A 694 19.31 -5.96 -6.42
CA VAL A 694 20.35 -5.10 -5.82
C VAL A 694 20.14 -3.62 -6.10
N ASP A 695 19.52 -3.28 -7.23
CA ASP A 695 19.37 -1.89 -7.69
C ASP A 695 18.14 -1.64 -8.59
N GLY A 696 17.24 -2.62 -8.72
CA GLY A 696 16.04 -2.55 -9.58
C GLY A 696 16.32 -2.55 -11.09
N SER A 697 17.59 -2.58 -11.51
CA SER A 697 17.98 -2.48 -12.92
C SER A 697 17.56 -3.71 -13.74
N VAL A 698 17.41 -3.57 -15.06
CA VAL A 698 17.09 -4.70 -15.94
C VAL A 698 18.36 -5.52 -16.19
N LEU A 699 18.41 -6.75 -15.67
CA LEU A 699 19.52 -7.70 -15.87
C LEU A 699 19.58 -8.19 -17.32
N SER A 700 18.43 -8.57 -17.88
CA SER A 700 18.30 -9.12 -19.23
C SER A 700 16.91 -8.86 -19.80
N SER A 701 16.78 -8.99 -21.12
CA SER A 701 15.49 -8.91 -21.80
C SER A 701 15.41 -9.76 -23.07
N VAL A 702 14.21 -10.23 -23.38
CA VAL A 702 13.85 -10.92 -24.61
C VAL A 702 12.92 -10.01 -25.43
N ASP A 703 13.23 -9.80 -26.70
CA ASP A 703 12.35 -9.07 -27.62
C ASP A 703 11.16 -9.95 -28.03
N LEU A 704 9.95 -9.47 -27.76
CA LEU A 704 8.70 -10.12 -28.10
C LEU A 704 8.01 -9.44 -29.30
N GLY A 705 8.52 -8.31 -29.78
CA GLY A 705 7.89 -7.50 -30.82
C GLY A 705 7.65 -8.27 -32.12
N GLY A 706 6.38 -8.56 -32.42
CA GLY A 706 5.98 -9.33 -33.61
C GLY A 706 6.11 -10.85 -33.48
N VAL A 707 6.51 -11.38 -32.32
CA VAL A 707 6.41 -12.81 -32.00
C VAL A 707 4.93 -13.20 -32.01
N VAL A 708 4.60 -14.37 -32.59
CA VAL A 708 3.21 -14.81 -32.77
C VAL A 708 2.82 -15.72 -31.63
N VAL A 709 1.83 -15.32 -30.83
CA VAL A 709 1.12 -16.21 -29.91
C VAL A 709 0.32 -17.22 -30.73
N PRO A 710 0.49 -18.54 -30.52
CA PRO A 710 -0.28 -19.60 -31.16
C PRO A 710 -1.80 -19.52 -30.96
N ALA A 711 -2.55 -20.33 -31.70
CA ALA A 711 -4.01 -20.25 -31.78
C ALA A 711 -4.75 -20.80 -30.54
N ASP A 712 -4.05 -21.54 -29.68
CA ASP A 712 -4.50 -21.99 -28.36
C ASP A 712 -4.26 -20.95 -27.26
N GLY A 713 -3.43 -19.92 -27.53
CA GLY A 713 -3.13 -18.81 -26.64
C GLY A 713 -1.82 -18.93 -25.87
N HIS A 714 -1.06 -20.02 -26.01
CA HIS A 714 0.14 -20.30 -25.22
C HIS A 714 1.42 -20.02 -26.02
N LEU A 715 2.21 -19.02 -25.64
CA LEU A 715 3.53 -18.73 -26.20
C LEU A 715 4.63 -19.19 -25.24
N VAL A 716 5.39 -20.22 -25.61
CA VAL A 716 6.47 -20.76 -24.76
C VAL A 716 7.83 -20.18 -25.17
N ILE A 717 8.50 -19.51 -24.23
CA ILE A 717 9.83 -18.91 -24.39
C ILE A 717 10.79 -19.68 -23.48
N GLY A 718 11.80 -20.39 -24.03
CA GLY A 718 12.61 -21.27 -23.18
C GLY A 718 13.78 -22.00 -23.83
N ASP A 719 14.37 -22.89 -23.03
CA ASP A 719 15.44 -23.81 -23.40
C ASP A 719 15.02 -24.83 -24.45
N THR A 720 15.99 -25.30 -25.24
CA THR A 720 15.74 -26.33 -26.28
C THR A 720 15.31 -27.69 -25.74
N GLY A 721 15.42 -27.93 -24.43
CA GLY A 721 14.92 -29.12 -23.74
C GLY A 721 13.45 -29.06 -23.34
N VAL A 722 12.82 -27.88 -23.37
CA VAL A 722 11.43 -27.69 -22.95
C VAL A 722 10.47 -28.09 -24.09
N PRO A 723 9.38 -28.83 -23.80
CA PRO A 723 8.35 -29.13 -24.80
C PRO A 723 7.70 -27.86 -25.37
N ASN A 724 7.28 -27.92 -26.64
CA ASN A 724 6.46 -26.90 -27.30
C ASN A 724 7.04 -25.46 -27.33
N VAL A 725 8.35 -25.28 -27.20
CA VAL A 725 8.99 -23.94 -27.30
C VAL A 725 8.78 -23.30 -28.67
N ASP A 726 8.14 -22.13 -28.68
CA ASP A 726 7.94 -21.28 -29.85
C ASP A 726 9.14 -20.36 -30.10
N LEU A 727 9.77 -19.89 -29.02
CA LEU A 727 10.91 -18.95 -29.04
C LEU A 727 12.05 -19.45 -28.15
N VAL A 728 13.21 -19.70 -28.75
CA VAL A 728 14.48 -19.88 -28.03
C VAL A 728 15.27 -18.57 -28.16
N PRO A 729 15.39 -17.76 -27.09
CA PRO A 729 16.11 -16.49 -27.17
C PRO A 729 17.61 -16.69 -27.45
N PRO A 730 18.29 -15.72 -28.10
CA PRO A 730 19.72 -15.82 -28.37
C PRO A 730 20.55 -15.97 -27.10
N GLY A 731 21.20 -17.12 -26.94
CA GLY A 731 22.07 -17.41 -25.80
C GLY A 731 21.42 -18.21 -24.68
N TRP A 732 20.14 -18.59 -24.79
CA TRP A 732 19.47 -19.41 -23.78
C TRP A 732 19.93 -20.89 -23.86
N GLY A 733 19.15 -21.76 -24.50
CA GLY A 733 19.62 -23.04 -25.04
C GLY A 733 19.77 -24.19 -24.04
N ALA A 734 20.73 -24.08 -23.12
CA ALA A 734 21.01 -25.00 -22.00
C ALA A 734 21.94 -24.31 -20.96
N ALA A 735 21.68 -23.04 -20.71
CA ALA A 735 22.38 -22.20 -19.74
C ALA A 735 21.36 -21.67 -18.73
N ASP A 736 21.85 -21.18 -17.60
CA ASP A 736 21.02 -20.45 -16.64
C ASP A 736 20.66 -19.08 -17.23
N ASN A 737 19.37 -18.76 -17.34
CA ASN A 737 18.85 -17.68 -18.19
C ASN A 737 17.78 -16.83 -17.52
N ILE A 738 16.94 -17.45 -16.70
CA ILE A 738 15.93 -16.78 -15.88
C ILE A 738 16.53 -16.62 -14.48
N PRO A 739 16.70 -15.38 -13.97
CA PRO A 739 17.38 -15.17 -12.69
C PRO A 739 16.82 -16.02 -11.54
N ASN A 740 17.76 -16.55 -10.78
CA ASN A 740 17.57 -17.36 -9.58
C ASN A 740 18.35 -16.64 -8.47
N THR A 741 17.77 -15.53 -8.01
CA THR A 741 18.32 -14.63 -6.99
C THR A 741 17.21 -14.28 -6.02
N ASP A 742 17.50 -14.23 -4.72
CA ASP A 742 16.52 -13.86 -3.72
C ASP A 742 16.49 -12.33 -3.54
N PRO A 743 15.39 -11.60 -3.83
CA PRO A 743 14.25 -11.97 -4.68
C PRO A 743 14.52 -11.76 -6.19
N SER A 744 13.64 -12.28 -7.03
CA SER A 744 13.69 -12.11 -8.49
C SER A 744 12.37 -11.65 -9.05
N SER A 745 12.39 -11.03 -10.23
CA SER A 745 11.15 -10.67 -10.92
C SER A 745 11.28 -10.65 -12.43
N MET A 746 10.13 -10.82 -13.08
CA MET A 746 9.98 -10.75 -14.53
C MET A 746 8.75 -9.93 -14.92
N GLN A 747 8.82 -9.23 -16.05
CA GLN A 747 7.81 -8.24 -16.48
C GLN A 747 7.58 -8.28 -18.00
N ILE A 748 6.31 -8.31 -18.44
CA ILE A 748 5.95 -8.09 -19.85
C ILE A 748 5.70 -6.59 -20.04
N TYR A 749 6.62 -5.89 -20.72
CA TYR A 749 6.67 -4.44 -20.78
C TYR A 749 6.73 -3.91 -22.22
N ASN A 750 5.94 -2.89 -22.54
CA ASN A 750 6.01 -2.18 -23.83
C ASN A 750 6.83 -0.88 -23.73
N THR A 751 8.03 -0.91 -24.32
CA THR A 751 9.01 0.19 -24.25
C THR A 751 8.60 1.49 -24.93
N ALA A 752 7.58 1.50 -25.79
CA ALA A 752 7.09 2.72 -26.43
C ALA A 752 6.04 3.44 -25.58
N THR A 753 5.10 2.69 -25.01
CA THR A 753 3.97 3.24 -24.23
C THR A 753 4.26 3.37 -22.75
N GLY A 754 5.08 2.48 -22.18
CA GLY A 754 5.21 2.27 -20.73
C GLY A 754 4.31 1.19 -20.16
N CYS A 755 3.47 0.55 -20.99
CA CYS A 755 2.53 -0.44 -20.51
C CYS A 755 3.23 -1.65 -19.88
N VAL A 756 2.91 -1.95 -18.63
CA VAL A 756 3.07 -3.29 -18.05
C VAL A 756 1.81 -4.09 -18.37
N TYR A 757 1.95 -5.27 -18.96
CA TYR A 757 0.81 -6.20 -19.17
C TYR A 757 0.67 -7.19 -17.99
N ASP A 758 1.80 -7.61 -17.43
CA ASP A 758 1.94 -8.51 -16.28
C ASP A 758 3.33 -8.32 -15.67
N SER A 759 3.43 -8.63 -14.37
CA SER A 759 4.69 -8.77 -13.65
C SER A 759 4.56 -9.84 -12.57
N VAL A 760 5.62 -10.63 -12.40
CA VAL A 760 5.71 -11.65 -11.36
C VAL A 760 6.96 -11.42 -10.54
N VAL A 761 6.80 -11.38 -9.22
CA VAL A 761 7.91 -11.42 -8.25
C VAL A 761 7.90 -12.78 -7.55
N TYR A 762 9.06 -13.43 -7.53
CA TYR A 762 9.30 -14.75 -6.93
C TYR A 762 10.57 -14.72 -6.07
N GLU A 763 10.76 -15.73 -5.22
CA GLU A 763 11.80 -15.74 -4.17
C GLU A 763 11.68 -14.56 -3.18
N ALA A 764 10.50 -13.94 -3.13
CA ALA A 764 10.19 -12.76 -2.33
C ALA A 764 9.87 -13.06 -0.86
N ALA A 765 9.98 -14.33 -0.44
CA ALA A 765 9.95 -14.70 0.97
C ALA A 765 11.12 -14.08 1.77
N GLY A 766 12.16 -13.58 1.11
CA GLY A 766 13.20 -12.75 1.71
C GLY A 766 12.78 -11.31 1.99
N GLY A 767 11.73 -10.81 1.34
CA GLY A 767 11.46 -9.40 1.10
C GLY A 767 11.65 -9.02 -0.38
N LEU A 768 11.45 -7.74 -0.70
CA LEU A 768 11.55 -7.22 -2.08
C LEU A 768 12.90 -6.62 -2.46
N ASP A 769 13.78 -6.35 -1.50
CA ASP A 769 15.00 -5.55 -1.68
C ASP A 769 14.74 -4.31 -2.55
N ASP A 770 15.56 -4.00 -3.55
CA ASP A 770 15.39 -2.81 -4.41
C ASP A 770 14.41 -3.02 -5.58
N LEU A 771 13.60 -4.09 -5.59
CA LEU A 771 12.47 -4.22 -6.52
C LEU A 771 11.34 -3.20 -6.25
N ILE A 772 11.42 -2.46 -5.13
CA ILE A 772 10.53 -1.33 -4.80
C ILE A 772 10.88 -0.01 -5.53
N ARG A 773 11.92 0.04 -6.36
CA ARG A 773 12.31 1.29 -7.05
C ARG A 773 11.32 1.70 -8.14
N ALA A 774 11.07 3.00 -8.31
CA ALA A 774 10.29 3.54 -9.42
C ALA A 774 10.83 3.09 -10.80
N SER A 775 12.15 2.90 -10.91
CA SER A 775 12.82 2.38 -12.12
C SER A 775 12.44 0.94 -12.50
N THR A 776 11.82 0.16 -11.59
CA THR A 776 11.22 -1.15 -11.92
C THR A 776 9.86 -1.03 -12.61
N LEU A 777 9.31 0.19 -12.68
CA LEU A 777 8.05 0.51 -13.37
C LEU A 777 6.89 -0.37 -12.89
N GLY A 778 6.74 -0.50 -11.56
CA GLY A 778 5.63 -1.22 -10.96
C GLY A 778 5.71 -2.75 -11.07
N VAL A 779 6.92 -3.34 -11.10
CA VAL A 779 7.09 -4.82 -11.07
C VAL A 779 6.45 -5.49 -9.84
N THR A 780 6.27 -4.72 -8.77
CA THR A 780 5.61 -5.11 -7.52
C THR A 780 4.11 -4.78 -7.50
N GLY A 781 3.56 -4.27 -8.60
CA GLY A 781 2.18 -3.79 -8.73
C GLY A 781 1.12 -4.89 -8.75
N GLU A 782 1.47 -6.13 -9.09
CA GLU A 782 0.58 -7.29 -9.00
C GLU A 782 0.44 -7.84 -7.56
N GLY A 783 0.35 -6.92 -6.59
CA GLY A 783 -0.08 -7.17 -5.22
C GLY A 783 0.87 -7.97 -4.33
N TYR A 784 0.80 -7.70 -3.03
CA TYR A 784 1.40 -8.53 -1.98
C TYR A 784 0.36 -9.53 -1.44
N PRO A 785 0.74 -10.67 -0.86
CA PRO A 785 2.05 -11.32 -0.94
C PRO A 785 2.49 -11.69 -2.36
N TRP A 786 3.81 -11.74 -2.50
CA TRP A 786 4.53 -12.23 -3.68
C TRP A 786 4.89 -13.72 -3.49
N ILE A 787 5.53 -14.34 -4.48
CA ILE A 787 5.71 -15.80 -4.52
C ILE A 787 7.02 -16.23 -3.83
N GLY A 788 7.01 -17.38 -3.14
CA GLY A 788 8.21 -18.02 -2.55
C GLY A 788 9.14 -18.70 -3.58
N GLU A 789 10.04 -19.57 -3.12
CA GLU A 789 11.03 -20.31 -3.94
C GLU A 789 10.45 -21.54 -4.66
N VAL A 790 10.94 -21.86 -5.86
CA VAL A 790 10.76 -23.14 -6.56
C VAL A 790 12.03 -24.00 -6.49
N GLY A 791 12.07 -25.00 -5.61
CA GLY A 791 13.22 -25.93 -5.51
C GLY A 791 13.45 -26.85 -6.75
N PRO A 792 14.65 -27.48 -6.89
CA PRO A 792 15.12 -28.24 -8.06
C PRO A 792 14.51 -29.65 -8.23
N GLY A 793 13.37 -29.92 -7.60
CA GLY A 793 12.78 -31.26 -7.53
C GLY A 793 11.89 -31.65 -8.73
N THR A 794 11.49 -32.93 -8.79
CA THR A 794 10.85 -33.52 -9.99
C THR A 794 9.76 -34.55 -9.68
N THR A 795 8.97 -34.91 -10.69
CA THR A 795 8.14 -36.13 -10.70
C THR A 795 9.01 -37.39 -10.70
N ALA A 796 8.40 -38.56 -10.48
CA ALA A 796 9.08 -39.85 -10.64
C ALA A 796 9.61 -40.11 -12.07
N GLY A 797 9.10 -39.38 -13.07
CA GLY A 797 9.59 -39.40 -14.46
C GLY A 797 10.76 -38.46 -14.73
N GLY A 798 11.19 -37.66 -13.75
CA GLY A 798 12.25 -36.66 -13.90
C GLY A 798 11.78 -35.32 -14.50
N THR A 799 10.46 -35.10 -14.62
CA THR A 799 9.91 -33.82 -15.08
C THR A 799 9.91 -32.81 -13.92
N PRO A 800 10.46 -31.59 -14.07
CA PRO A 800 10.32 -30.54 -13.07
C PRO A 800 8.86 -30.16 -12.83
N TYR A 801 8.56 -29.67 -11.63
CA TYR A 801 7.32 -28.95 -11.35
C TYR A 801 7.53 -27.44 -11.58
N THR A 802 6.45 -26.68 -11.67
CA THR A 802 6.46 -25.28 -12.08
C THR A 802 5.56 -24.43 -11.19
N LEU A 803 5.72 -23.12 -11.33
CA LEU A 803 4.72 -22.14 -10.93
C LEU A 803 3.81 -21.87 -12.12
N GLY A 804 2.50 -21.92 -11.93
CA GLY A 804 1.55 -21.48 -12.96
C GLY A 804 0.24 -20.91 -12.42
N ARG A 805 -0.37 -20.02 -13.22
CA ARG A 805 -1.69 -19.42 -13.00
C ARG A 805 -2.79 -20.46 -13.28
N TYR A 806 -3.86 -20.51 -12.49
CA TYR A 806 -5.00 -21.41 -12.78
C TYR A 806 -6.38 -20.74 -12.67
N PRO A 807 -7.26 -20.87 -13.68
CA PRO A 807 -6.99 -21.34 -15.05
C PRO A 807 -5.92 -20.51 -15.79
N SER A 808 -5.45 -20.99 -16.96
CA SER A 808 -4.43 -20.26 -17.73
C SER A 808 -4.83 -18.81 -18.02
N GLY A 809 -3.90 -17.89 -17.82
CA GLY A 809 -4.11 -16.44 -17.97
C GLY A 809 -5.06 -15.81 -16.96
N THR A 810 -5.42 -16.51 -15.87
CA THR A 810 -6.22 -15.94 -14.78
C THR A 810 -5.39 -14.93 -14.01
N ASP A 811 -5.95 -13.73 -13.87
CA ASP A 811 -5.29 -12.62 -13.23
C ASP A 811 -6.25 -11.93 -12.26
N THR A 812 -5.88 -11.93 -10.99
CA THR A 812 -6.52 -11.16 -9.93
C THR A 812 -5.71 -9.91 -9.56
N ASN A 813 -4.60 -9.63 -10.28
CA ASN A 813 -3.59 -8.62 -9.97
C ASN A 813 -3.01 -8.85 -8.56
N TRP A 814 -2.86 -10.13 -8.20
CA TRP A 814 -2.31 -10.61 -6.93
C TRP A 814 -1.56 -11.94 -7.17
N ASN A 815 -0.24 -11.85 -7.35
CA ASN A 815 0.62 -12.98 -7.72
C ASN A 815 0.37 -14.26 -6.87
N PHE A 816 0.31 -14.14 -5.54
CA PHE A 816 0.07 -15.28 -4.64
C PHE A 816 -1.35 -15.87 -4.72
N ALA A 817 -2.36 -15.08 -5.13
CA ALA A 817 -3.69 -15.60 -5.37
C ALA A 817 -3.77 -16.38 -6.70
N ASP A 818 -2.98 -15.98 -7.69
CA ASP A 818 -3.03 -16.52 -9.04
C ASP A 818 -2.14 -17.76 -9.22
N PHE A 819 -0.94 -17.76 -8.65
CA PHE A 819 0.07 -18.81 -8.85
C PHE A 819 0.02 -19.95 -7.82
N SER A 820 0.37 -21.15 -8.28
CA SER A 820 0.48 -22.37 -7.46
C SER A 820 1.53 -23.30 -8.03
N PHE A 821 2.02 -24.21 -7.17
CA PHE A 821 2.66 -25.45 -7.60
C PHE A 821 1.80 -26.24 -8.58
N MET A 822 2.42 -26.74 -9.65
CA MET A 822 1.80 -27.68 -10.59
C MET A 822 2.87 -28.49 -11.36
N PRO A 823 2.51 -29.62 -12.00
CA PRO A 823 3.39 -30.28 -12.96
C PRO A 823 3.58 -29.40 -14.20
N ALA A 824 4.76 -29.46 -14.83
CA ALA A 824 5.05 -28.67 -16.03
C ALA A 824 4.05 -28.93 -17.19
N THR A 825 3.46 -27.88 -17.76
CA THR A 825 2.51 -27.93 -18.90
C THR A 825 2.82 -26.98 -20.08
N PRO A 826 4.09 -26.71 -20.45
CA PRO A 826 4.40 -25.73 -21.50
C PRO A 826 3.71 -26.06 -22.83
N GLY A 827 2.99 -25.09 -23.38
CA GLY A 827 2.17 -25.19 -24.59
C GLY A 827 0.82 -25.86 -24.37
N ALA A 828 0.30 -25.88 -23.14
CA ALA A 828 -0.97 -26.50 -22.78
C ALA A 828 -1.66 -25.78 -21.59
N ALA A 829 -2.96 -26.03 -21.42
CA ALA A 829 -3.74 -25.45 -20.34
C ALA A 829 -3.26 -25.94 -18.96
N ASN A 830 -3.10 -25.00 -18.03
CA ASN A 830 -2.60 -25.27 -16.69
C ASN A 830 -3.59 -26.09 -15.85
N GLY A 831 -3.04 -26.89 -14.94
CA GLY A 831 -3.76 -27.60 -13.88
C GLY A 831 -4.62 -28.78 -14.32
N GLY A 832 -5.40 -29.33 -13.39
CA GLY A 832 -6.24 -30.51 -13.63
C GLY A 832 -5.45 -31.84 -13.67
N SER A 833 -4.21 -31.84 -13.17
CA SER A 833 -3.31 -32.99 -13.12
C SER A 833 -3.86 -34.18 -12.32
N VAL A 834 -4.81 -33.93 -11.42
CA VAL A 834 -5.56 -34.93 -10.65
C VAL A 834 -7.06 -34.61 -10.71
N SER A 835 -7.86 -35.60 -11.12
CA SER A 835 -9.33 -35.51 -11.05
C SER A 835 -9.86 -35.89 -9.67
N LEU A 836 -11.02 -35.37 -9.29
CA LEU A 836 -11.71 -35.80 -8.06
C LEU A 836 -12.22 -37.25 -8.21
N GLY A 837 -12.09 -38.02 -7.13
CA GLY A 837 -12.38 -39.46 -7.07
C GLY A 837 -11.18 -40.38 -7.31
N GLN A 838 -9.96 -39.84 -7.35
CA GLN A 838 -8.73 -40.63 -7.56
C GLN A 838 -8.23 -41.27 -6.26
N PHE A 839 -7.60 -42.44 -6.39
CA PHE A 839 -7.05 -43.24 -5.30
C PHE A 839 -5.59 -43.63 -5.61
N PHE A 840 -4.72 -43.53 -4.60
CA PHE A 840 -3.28 -43.77 -4.69
C PHE A 840 -2.85 -44.77 -3.59
N ASP A 841 -2.49 -45.99 -4.00
CA ASP A 841 -1.94 -47.05 -3.14
C ASP A 841 -0.41 -47.06 -3.06
N PHE A 842 0.24 -46.12 -3.75
CA PHE A 842 1.70 -45.96 -3.87
C PHE A 842 2.48 -47.25 -4.22
N THR A 843 1.83 -48.26 -4.78
CA THR A 843 2.50 -49.45 -5.34
C THR A 843 3.49 -49.04 -6.43
N THR A 844 3.11 -48.02 -7.21
CA THR A 844 3.96 -47.20 -8.08
C THR A 844 3.78 -45.72 -7.76
N ALA A 845 4.80 -44.90 -8.01
CA ALA A 845 4.67 -43.45 -7.91
C ALA A 845 3.60 -42.89 -8.88
N PRO A 846 2.72 -41.97 -8.44
CA PRO A 846 1.77 -41.32 -9.34
C PRO A 846 2.50 -40.46 -10.37
N ALA A 847 2.06 -40.50 -11.64
CA ALA A 847 2.76 -39.84 -12.74
C ALA A 847 2.92 -38.31 -12.57
N ASN A 848 1.88 -37.67 -12.00
CA ASN A 848 1.79 -36.22 -11.84
C ASN A 848 2.06 -35.76 -10.40
N ALA A 849 2.59 -36.62 -9.54
CA ALA A 849 3.04 -36.22 -8.21
C ALA A 849 4.53 -35.87 -8.25
N TYR A 850 4.91 -34.81 -7.57
CA TYR A 850 6.23 -34.20 -7.61
C TYR A 850 6.68 -33.83 -6.19
N ALA A 851 7.99 -33.76 -5.99
CA ALA A 851 8.59 -33.38 -4.72
C ALA A 851 9.70 -32.35 -4.96
N ALA A 852 10.04 -31.55 -3.94
CA ALA A 852 11.18 -30.64 -3.96
C ALA A 852 12.52 -31.40 -3.79
N TYR A 853 13.63 -30.82 -4.26
CA TYR A 853 15.04 -31.31 -4.23
C TYR A 853 15.38 -32.68 -4.82
N GLN A 854 14.44 -33.62 -4.94
CA GLN A 854 14.63 -34.93 -5.56
C GLN A 854 13.38 -35.34 -6.36
N SER A 855 13.45 -36.47 -7.06
CA SER A 855 12.28 -37.06 -7.72
C SER A 855 11.30 -37.64 -6.71
N PHE A 856 9.99 -37.51 -6.99
CA PHE A 856 8.95 -38.22 -6.24
C PHE A 856 9.26 -39.72 -6.20
N ALA A 857 9.27 -40.30 -4.99
CA ALA A 857 9.56 -41.70 -4.77
C ALA A 857 8.51 -42.39 -3.89
N VAL A 858 8.46 -43.72 -4.01
CA VAL A 858 7.73 -44.63 -3.11
C VAL A 858 8.73 -45.63 -2.52
N ALA A 859 8.54 -45.99 -1.26
CA ALA A 859 9.46 -46.86 -0.52
C ALA A 859 8.67 -47.91 0.29
N SER A 860 9.29 -49.02 0.64
CA SER A 860 8.64 -50.03 1.49
C SER A 860 8.79 -49.66 2.97
N PRO A 861 7.70 -49.42 3.73
CA PRO A 861 7.78 -49.14 5.16
C PRO A 861 8.45 -50.28 5.94
N ALA A 862 8.12 -51.53 5.59
CA ALA A 862 8.75 -52.72 6.18
C ALA A 862 10.25 -52.80 5.87
N GLY A 863 10.69 -52.37 4.69
CA GLY A 863 12.10 -52.25 4.33
C GLY A 863 12.83 -51.14 5.11
N ALA A 864 12.11 -50.09 5.50
CA ALA A 864 12.58 -49.02 6.36
C ALA A 864 12.54 -49.34 7.88
N GLY A 865 12.08 -50.53 8.26
CA GLY A 865 11.94 -50.95 9.66
C GLY A 865 10.65 -50.49 10.35
N LEU A 866 9.70 -49.95 9.59
CA LEU A 866 8.36 -49.55 10.06
C LEU A 866 7.36 -50.72 9.96
N PRO A 867 6.21 -50.66 10.64
CA PRO A 867 5.09 -51.55 10.36
C PRO A 867 4.64 -51.42 8.89
N ALA A 868 4.19 -52.53 8.29
CA ALA A 868 3.56 -52.50 6.98
C ALA A 868 2.37 -51.52 6.98
N SER A 869 2.21 -50.78 5.88
CA SER A 869 1.10 -49.83 5.71
C SER A 869 -0.24 -50.55 5.55
N PRO A 870 -1.38 -49.88 5.78
CA PRO A 870 -2.70 -50.49 5.68
C PRO A 870 -3.07 -50.95 4.25
N GLY A 871 -2.62 -50.24 3.20
CA GLY A 871 -2.77 -50.66 1.82
C GLY A 871 -1.84 -51.83 1.45
N GLY A 872 -0.66 -51.84 2.07
CA GLY A 872 0.34 -52.90 1.98
C GLY A 872 1.33 -52.73 0.82
N GLY A 873 2.59 -53.08 1.07
CA GLY A 873 3.66 -53.03 0.07
C GLY A 873 4.55 -51.79 0.21
N ASN A 874 4.35 -50.82 -0.68
CA ASN A 874 5.04 -49.53 -0.68
C ASN A 874 4.11 -48.43 -0.17
N ALA A 875 4.69 -47.31 0.25
CA ALA A 875 4.02 -46.08 0.61
C ALA A 875 4.81 -44.89 0.05
N HIS A 876 4.22 -43.70 -0.01
CA HIS A 876 5.03 -42.50 -0.26
C HIS A 876 5.81 -42.12 1.02
N ARG A 877 7.06 -41.70 0.83
CA ARG A 877 7.97 -41.21 1.87
C ARG A 877 8.46 -39.82 1.46
N CYS A 878 7.90 -38.78 2.05
CA CYS A 878 8.37 -37.41 1.88
C CYS A 878 9.59 -37.19 2.78
N VAL A 879 10.75 -36.95 2.17
CA VAL A 879 12.07 -36.81 2.81
C VAL A 879 13.09 -36.35 1.77
N ASP A 880 13.91 -35.34 2.05
CA ASP A 880 15.16 -35.18 1.27
C ASP A 880 16.17 -36.18 1.81
N THR A 881 16.64 -37.10 0.97
CA THR A 881 17.60 -38.14 1.39
C THR A 881 19.02 -37.62 1.65
N SER A 882 19.33 -36.39 1.27
CA SER A 882 20.55 -35.64 1.60
C SER A 882 20.42 -34.76 2.85
N GLY A 883 19.18 -34.42 3.24
CA GLY A 883 18.85 -33.48 4.33
C GLY A 883 18.46 -32.09 3.80
N GLY A 884 17.84 -31.26 4.65
CA GLY A 884 17.22 -29.99 4.28
C GLY A 884 15.67 -30.03 4.25
N GLY A 885 15.04 -31.12 4.72
CA GLY A 885 13.60 -31.31 4.62
C GLY A 885 13.08 -31.46 3.18
N GLN A 886 11.80 -31.79 3.03
CA GLN A 886 11.12 -31.87 1.73
C GLN A 886 9.63 -31.51 1.84
N ILE A 887 9.09 -30.95 0.75
CA ILE A 887 7.65 -30.99 0.46
C ILE A 887 7.40 -31.84 -0.78
N THR A 888 6.29 -32.57 -0.75
CA THR A 888 5.72 -33.34 -1.85
C THR A 888 4.28 -32.91 -2.08
N MET A 889 3.87 -32.82 -3.34
CA MET A 889 2.54 -32.38 -3.74
C MET A 889 1.84 -33.44 -4.59
N ILE A 890 0.52 -33.52 -4.44
CA ILE A 890 -0.37 -34.31 -5.31
C ILE A 890 -1.50 -33.39 -5.79
N GLY A 891 -1.57 -33.17 -7.10
CA GLY A 891 -2.49 -32.22 -7.73
C GLY A 891 -1.89 -30.83 -7.90
N ASP A 892 -2.78 -29.84 -8.05
CA ASP A 892 -2.50 -28.45 -8.37
C ASP A 892 -3.69 -27.56 -7.95
N ALA A 893 -3.65 -26.26 -8.29
CA ALA A 893 -4.68 -25.28 -7.99
C ALA A 893 -6.10 -25.61 -8.48
N ALA A 894 -6.29 -26.54 -9.43
CA ALA A 894 -7.62 -26.95 -9.88
C ALA A 894 -8.43 -27.70 -8.80
N LEU A 895 -7.76 -28.31 -7.82
CA LEU A 895 -8.43 -28.98 -6.71
C LEU A 895 -9.22 -27.96 -5.87
N GLY A 896 -10.56 -28.05 -5.91
CA GLY A 896 -11.48 -27.16 -5.20
C GLY A 896 -11.88 -25.88 -5.95
N ALA A 897 -11.21 -25.52 -7.04
CA ALA A 897 -11.39 -24.24 -7.75
C ALA A 897 -12.82 -23.96 -8.25
N GLY A 898 -13.62 -25.01 -8.51
CA GLY A 898 -15.04 -24.87 -8.87
C GLY A 898 -15.98 -24.44 -7.74
N GLY A 899 -15.47 -23.95 -6.60
CA GLY A 899 -16.24 -23.51 -5.43
C GLY A 899 -16.86 -24.64 -4.59
N GLY A 900 -16.90 -25.87 -5.10
CA GLY A 900 -17.39 -27.04 -4.38
C GLY A 900 -16.45 -27.59 -3.31
N GLY A 901 -15.17 -27.17 -3.30
CA GLY A 901 -14.15 -27.71 -2.41
C GLY A 901 -13.77 -29.17 -2.70
N TYR A 902 -12.96 -29.77 -1.83
CA TYR A 902 -12.52 -31.16 -1.93
C TYR A 902 -12.17 -31.78 -0.57
N THR A 903 -12.09 -33.11 -0.55
CA THR A 903 -11.69 -33.92 0.62
C THR A 903 -10.49 -34.79 0.24
N VAL A 904 -9.47 -34.81 1.10
CA VAL A 904 -8.37 -35.78 1.05
C VAL A 904 -8.46 -36.70 2.25
N THR A 905 -8.46 -38.01 2.02
CA THR A 905 -8.33 -39.03 3.08
C THR A 905 -7.14 -39.92 2.79
N GLY A 906 -6.57 -40.56 3.81
CA GLY A 906 -5.51 -41.57 3.64
C GLY A 906 -5.03 -42.06 4.99
N ASP A 907 -3.90 -42.78 5.02
CA ASP A 907 -3.23 -43.21 6.23
C ASP A 907 -1.89 -42.47 6.41
N LEU A 908 -1.62 -42.00 7.62
CA LEU A 908 -0.40 -41.31 8.03
C LEU A 908 0.33 -42.16 9.09
N TYR A 909 1.64 -42.36 8.95
CA TYR A 909 2.45 -42.99 9.99
C TYR A 909 2.89 -41.96 11.04
N ILE A 910 2.68 -42.28 12.32
CA ILE A 910 3.15 -41.44 13.44
C ILE A 910 4.50 -41.96 13.95
N PRO A 911 5.57 -41.15 13.95
CA PRO A 911 6.90 -41.57 14.39
C PRO A 911 6.91 -42.22 15.78
N ALA A 912 7.74 -43.26 15.93
CA ALA A 912 7.95 -43.90 17.22
C ALA A 912 8.67 -42.96 18.21
N LEU A 913 8.49 -43.18 19.52
CA LEU A 913 9.18 -42.41 20.58
C LEU A 913 10.71 -42.48 20.49
N ALA A 914 11.26 -43.50 19.82
CA ALA A 914 12.70 -43.69 19.62
C ALA A 914 13.20 -43.25 18.22
N ALA A 915 12.32 -42.67 17.38
CA ALA A 915 12.75 -42.08 16.12
C ALA A 915 13.48 -40.74 16.39
N PRO A 916 14.40 -40.30 15.51
CA PRO A 916 15.00 -38.97 15.62
C PRO A 916 13.96 -37.85 15.57
N ALA A 917 14.32 -36.66 16.08
CA ALA A 917 13.43 -35.51 16.10
C ALA A 917 13.19 -34.96 14.68
N GLN A 918 11.92 -34.94 14.29
CA GLN A 918 11.43 -34.51 13.00
C GLN A 918 10.02 -33.91 13.13
N ALA A 919 9.70 -32.96 12.27
CA ALA A 919 8.35 -32.49 11.99
C ALA A 919 7.80 -33.26 10.79
N ILE A 920 6.58 -33.76 10.91
CA ILE A 920 5.79 -34.30 9.81
C ILE A 920 4.51 -33.47 9.65
N GLY A 921 4.02 -33.34 8.43
CA GLY A 921 2.80 -32.60 8.16
C GLY A 921 2.08 -33.07 6.90
N ILE A 922 0.76 -32.94 6.93
CA ILE A 922 -0.11 -33.08 5.75
C ILE A 922 -0.99 -31.83 5.64
N GLY A 923 -1.19 -31.33 4.42
CA GLY A 923 -1.86 -30.07 4.19
C GLY A 923 -2.82 -30.06 3.00
N ILE A 924 -3.75 -29.12 3.02
CA ILE A 924 -4.80 -28.94 2.01
C ILE A 924 -4.86 -27.46 1.58
N CYS A 925 -5.34 -27.21 0.35
CA CYS A 925 -5.32 -25.90 -0.31
C CYS A 925 -3.91 -25.30 -0.45
N GLY A 926 -2.94 -26.14 -0.79
CA GLY A 926 -1.53 -25.76 -0.89
C GLY A 926 -1.21 -24.79 -2.02
N ARG A 927 -0.42 -23.76 -1.70
CA ARG A 927 0.08 -22.67 -2.55
C ARG A 927 1.52 -22.35 -2.18
N GLN A 928 2.25 -21.66 -3.05
CA GLN A 928 3.66 -21.32 -2.83
C GLN A 928 3.83 -19.96 -2.17
N GLY A 929 4.59 -19.90 -1.08
CA GLY A 929 4.97 -18.69 -0.35
C GLY A 929 6.25 -18.81 0.49
N SER A 930 6.73 -20.02 0.81
CA SER A 930 7.61 -20.22 1.98
C SER A 930 9.13 -20.11 1.78
N THR A 931 9.80 -20.22 2.93
CA THR A 931 11.23 -20.50 3.14
C THR A 931 11.52 -21.95 3.58
N PHE A 932 10.60 -22.91 3.35
CA PHE A 932 10.71 -24.32 3.83
C PHE A 932 12.04 -24.98 3.46
N PHE A 933 12.62 -24.53 2.36
CA PHE A 933 13.77 -25.08 1.66
C PHE A 933 15.14 -24.61 2.18
N THR A 934 15.16 -23.79 3.23
CA THR A 934 16.39 -23.29 3.86
C THR A 934 17.22 -24.40 4.53
N ALA A 935 18.55 -24.30 4.45
CA ALA A 935 19.46 -25.27 5.08
C ALA A 935 19.45 -25.26 6.63
N ASN A 936 18.80 -24.28 7.26
CA ASN A 936 18.66 -24.14 8.71
C ASN A 936 17.19 -24.37 9.13
N PRO A 937 16.87 -25.37 9.99
CA PRO A 937 15.49 -25.61 10.44
C PRO A 937 14.82 -24.37 11.06
N SER A 938 15.59 -23.52 11.76
CA SER A 938 15.08 -22.28 12.36
C SER A 938 14.89 -21.14 11.36
N ALA A 939 14.99 -21.41 10.06
CA ALA A 939 14.58 -20.52 8.97
C ALA A 939 13.50 -21.17 8.09
N SER A 940 13.09 -22.41 8.38
CA SER A 940 12.15 -23.20 7.59
C SER A 940 10.74 -23.13 8.20
N GLY A 941 9.77 -22.66 7.41
CA GLY A 941 8.34 -22.65 7.77
C GLY A 941 7.50 -23.32 6.68
N TYR A 942 6.25 -23.66 6.99
CA TYR A 942 5.35 -24.37 6.06
C TYR A 942 4.96 -23.55 4.82
N GLU A 943 4.66 -24.23 3.70
CA GLU A 943 4.05 -23.60 2.52
C GLU A 943 2.63 -23.11 2.79
N SER A 944 2.17 -22.12 2.03
CA SER A 944 0.89 -21.49 2.33
C SER A 944 -0.29 -22.43 2.11
N GLY A 945 -1.31 -22.30 2.95
CA GLY A 945 -2.46 -23.20 3.03
C GLY A 945 -2.70 -23.71 4.45
N TYR A 946 -3.43 -24.81 4.59
CA TYR A 946 -3.76 -25.38 5.90
C TYR A 946 -2.99 -26.66 6.17
N TRP A 947 -2.41 -26.77 7.37
CA TRP A 947 -1.53 -27.90 7.74
C TRP A 947 -1.94 -28.54 9.06
N LEU A 948 -2.06 -29.87 9.05
CA LEU A 948 -2.05 -30.68 10.25
C LEU A 948 -0.60 -31.15 10.49
N ILE A 949 0.02 -30.62 11.55
CA ILE A 949 1.44 -30.80 11.86
C ILE A 949 1.63 -31.64 13.12
N TYR A 950 2.74 -32.38 13.17
CA TYR A 950 3.14 -33.17 14.33
C TYR A 950 4.66 -33.25 14.42
N GLU A 951 5.19 -32.88 15.59
CA GLU A 951 6.59 -33.03 15.94
C GLU A 951 6.76 -34.19 16.92
N ASN A 952 7.85 -34.97 16.79
CA ASN A 952 8.15 -36.07 17.72
C ASN A 952 9.28 -35.75 18.72
N GLY A 953 9.63 -34.47 18.88
CA GLY A 953 10.72 -33.96 19.72
C GLY A 953 10.93 -32.47 19.50
N THR A 954 12.11 -31.95 19.86
CA THR A 954 12.53 -30.59 19.51
C THR A 954 12.99 -30.54 18.06
N VAL A 955 12.28 -29.78 17.22
CA VAL A 955 12.61 -29.58 15.79
C VAL A 955 13.11 -28.17 15.54
N GLY A 956 12.52 -27.16 16.20
CA GLY A 956 12.92 -25.77 16.09
C GLY A 956 12.63 -25.14 14.73
N LEU A 957 11.42 -25.35 14.20
CA LEU A 957 10.94 -24.71 12.98
C LEU A 957 10.76 -23.19 13.14
N ASN A 958 10.76 -22.47 12.02
CA ASN A 958 10.37 -21.06 11.95
C ASN A 958 8.86 -20.92 11.63
N ASP A 959 8.01 -21.60 12.40
CA ASP A 959 6.55 -21.46 12.32
C ASP A 959 6.00 -20.47 13.37
N GLY A 960 6.86 -19.97 14.27
CA GLY A 960 6.45 -19.12 15.39
C GLY A 960 5.79 -19.88 16.56
N ARG A 961 5.87 -21.22 16.56
CA ARG A 961 5.31 -22.10 17.58
C ARG A 961 6.43 -22.69 18.46
N PRO A 962 6.19 -22.91 19.76
CA PRO A 962 7.06 -23.78 20.56
C PRO A 962 6.94 -25.25 20.12
N ASP A 963 8.03 -26.02 20.24
CA ASP A 963 7.99 -27.46 19.92
C ASP A 963 6.90 -28.19 20.71
N HIS A 964 6.13 -29.07 20.06
CA HIS A 964 4.87 -29.59 20.60
C HIS A 964 4.74 -31.13 20.57
N ASP A 965 5.79 -31.84 21.03
CA ASP A 965 5.83 -33.31 21.04
C ASP A 965 4.61 -33.98 21.71
N GLY A 966 3.93 -34.87 20.97
CA GLY A 966 2.73 -35.56 21.43
C GLY A 966 1.41 -34.80 21.20
N VAL A 967 1.45 -33.69 20.46
CA VAL A 967 0.29 -32.89 20.07
C VAL A 967 0.25 -32.76 18.55
N PHE A 968 -0.95 -32.89 17.97
CA PHE A 968 -1.20 -32.36 16.62
C PHE A 968 -1.61 -30.90 16.75
N GLU A 969 -0.94 -29.99 16.04
CA GLU A 969 -1.46 -28.65 15.80
C GLU A 969 -2.06 -28.57 14.39
N PHE A 970 -3.15 -27.82 14.25
CA PHE A 970 -3.74 -27.47 12.97
C PHE A 970 -3.62 -25.97 12.77
N VAL A 971 -2.91 -25.58 11.71
CA VAL A 971 -2.49 -24.20 11.47
C VAL A 971 -2.89 -23.74 10.07
N HIS A 972 -3.08 -22.43 9.92
CA HIS A 972 -3.11 -21.75 8.64
C HIS A 972 -1.75 -21.06 8.44
N ALA A 973 -0.99 -21.48 7.44
CA ALA A 973 0.24 -20.80 7.04
C ALA A 973 -0.12 -19.77 5.97
N SER A 974 0.07 -18.49 6.27
CA SER A 974 0.16 -17.43 5.25
C SER A 974 1.60 -17.30 4.74
N ASN A 975 2.58 -17.53 5.62
CA ASN A 975 4.04 -17.59 5.41
C ASN A 975 4.57 -16.79 4.20
N ASP A 976 4.27 -15.50 4.21
CA ASP A 976 4.72 -14.51 3.23
C ASP A 976 5.82 -13.57 3.77
N ARG A 977 6.26 -13.84 5.01
CA ARG A 977 7.15 -13.01 5.84
C ARG A 977 6.64 -11.58 6.12
N MET A 978 5.47 -11.18 5.64
CA MET A 978 4.88 -9.86 5.91
C MET A 978 3.99 -9.86 7.16
N ASP A 979 3.24 -10.94 7.39
CA ASP A 979 2.47 -11.11 8.63
C ASP A 979 3.40 -11.27 9.84
N ALA A 980 2.91 -10.90 11.05
CA ALA A 980 3.72 -10.95 12.27
C ALA A 980 4.11 -12.39 12.66
N ASN A 981 3.21 -13.36 12.48
CA ASN A 981 3.46 -14.78 12.74
C ASN A 981 3.48 -15.56 11.41
N PRO A 982 4.42 -16.51 11.19
CA PRO A 982 4.43 -17.34 9.97
C PRO A 982 3.20 -18.24 9.83
N VAL A 983 2.58 -18.65 10.95
CA VAL A 983 1.33 -19.43 10.96
C VAL A 983 0.35 -18.95 12.05
N ASP A 984 -0.94 -19.05 11.75
CA ASP A 984 -2.03 -18.92 12.72
C ASP A 984 -2.43 -20.30 13.28
N LEU A 985 -2.41 -20.46 14.60
CA LEU A 985 -2.93 -21.67 15.26
C LEU A 985 -4.47 -21.67 15.25
N LEU A 986 -5.07 -22.66 14.58
CA LEU A 986 -6.53 -22.83 14.51
C LEU A 986 -7.06 -23.82 15.56
N ALA A 987 -6.32 -24.90 15.84
CA ALA A 987 -6.63 -25.85 16.91
C ALA A 987 -5.44 -26.73 17.30
N SER A 988 -5.52 -27.38 18.46
CA SER A 988 -4.60 -28.46 18.84
C SER A 988 -5.31 -29.67 19.46
N ARG A 989 -4.72 -30.86 19.32
CA ARG A 989 -5.27 -32.13 19.79
C ARG A 989 -4.15 -33.10 20.17
N THR A 990 -4.10 -33.51 21.44
CA THR A 990 -3.09 -34.49 21.91
C THR A 990 -3.29 -35.86 21.25
N LEU A 991 -2.20 -36.63 21.06
CA LEU A 991 -2.27 -38.01 20.55
C LEU A 991 -3.29 -38.85 21.34
N ALA A 992 -3.25 -38.76 22.67
CA ALA A 992 -4.17 -39.49 23.55
C ALA A 992 -5.64 -39.11 23.33
N SER A 993 -5.96 -37.82 23.15
CA SER A 993 -7.32 -37.36 22.85
C SER A 993 -7.82 -37.73 21.46
N ALA A 994 -6.90 -38.01 20.52
CA ALA A 994 -7.22 -38.55 19.20
C ALA A 994 -7.27 -40.10 19.16
N GLY A 995 -6.95 -40.78 20.27
CA GLY A 995 -6.81 -42.25 20.29
C GLY A 995 -5.61 -42.78 19.49
N VAL A 996 -4.62 -41.93 19.22
CA VAL A 996 -3.45 -42.22 18.38
C VAL A 996 -2.28 -42.71 19.23
N SER A 997 -1.54 -43.70 18.73
CA SER A 997 -0.28 -44.17 19.32
C SER A 997 0.93 -43.79 18.46
N ARG A 998 2.09 -43.63 19.09
CA ARG A 998 3.37 -43.50 18.36
C ARG A 998 3.77 -44.85 17.76
N GLY A 999 4.37 -44.82 16.58
CA GLY A 999 4.81 -46.01 15.87
C GLY A 999 3.71 -46.77 15.12
N THR A 1000 2.55 -46.14 14.87
CA THR A 1000 1.40 -46.76 14.17
C THR A 1000 0.91 -45.90 13.01
N TRP A 1001 0.31 -46.56 12.02
CA TRP A 1001 -0.47 -45.91 10.96
C TRP A 1001 -1.85 -45.51 11.48
N VAL A 1002 -2.33 -44.33 11.11
CA VAL A 1002 -3.66 -43.81 11.48
C VAL A 1002 -4.35 -43.12 10.30
N PRO A 1003 -5.67 -43.28 10.13
CA PRO A 1003 -6.39 -42.65 9.03
C PRO A 1003 -6.60 -41.16 9.28
N PHE A 1004 -6.54 -40.33 8.25
CA PHE A 1004 -6.81 -38.89 8.28
C PHE A 1004 -7.92 -38.49 7.31
N SER A 1005 -8.52 -37.32 7.55
CA SER A 1005 -9.39 -36.63 6.60
C SER A 1005 -9.17 -35.12 6.69
N LEU A 1006 -8.83 -34.49 5.58
CA LEU A 1006 -8.76 -33.03 5.42
C LEU A 1006 -9.86 -32.63 4.44
N THR A 1007 -10.75 -31.71 4.80
CA THR A 1007 -11.86 -31.28 3.94
C THR A 1007 -11.99 -29.77 3.92
N VAL A 1008 -12.05 -29.21 2.72
CA VAL A 1008 -12.48 -27.84 2.44
C VAL A 1008 -13.84 -27.87 1.74
N ASN A 1009 -14.83 -27.12 2.21
CA ASN A 1009 -16.14 -26.95 1.57
C ASN A 1009 -16.65 -25.52 1.74
N PRO A 1010 -16.35 -24.59 0.81
CA PRO A 1010 -16.69 -23.18 0.94
C PRO A 1010 -18.18 -22.91 1.17
N SER A 1011 -19.06 -23.81 0.70
CA SER A 1011 -20.52 -23.65 0.76
C SER A 1011 -21.14 -23.92 2.15
N LEU A 1012 -20.43 -24.57 3.08
CA LEU A 1012 -20.97 -25.02 4.36
C LEU A 1012 -20.54 -24.13 5.54
N VAL A 1013 -21.16 -22.95 5.69
CA VAL A 1013 -20.88 -22.02 6.80
C VAL A 1013 -20.92 -22.74 8.17
N GLY A 1014 -19.88 -22.52 8.99
CA GLY A 1014 -19.64 -23.20 10.27
C GLY A 1014 -18.93 -24.55 10.16
N GLN A 1015 -18.79 -25.11 8.96
CA GLN A 1015 -18.16 -26.40 8.66
C GLN A 1015 -17.39 -26.36 7.32
N GLN A 1016 -16.85 -25.19 6.97
CA GLN A 1016 -16.14 -24.96 5.71
C GLN A 1016 -14.76 -25.60 5.68
N LEU A 1017 -14.21 -25.89 6.87
CA LEU A 1017 -12.91 -26.53 7.05
C LEU A 1017 -13.06 -27.59 8.16
N ILE A 1018 -12.76 -28.85 7.83
CA ILE A 1018 -12.89 -29.99 8.74
C ILE A 1018 -11.63 -30.85 8.64
N ILE A 1019 -10.98 -31.08 9.78
CA ILE A 1019 -9.72 -31.81 9.90
C ILE A 1019 -9.89 -32.90 10.94
N GLN A 1020 -9.67 -34.15 10.53
CA GLN A 1020 -9.81 -35.33 11.37
C GLN A 1020 -8.55 -36.18 11.33
N ILE A 1021 -8.20 -36.73 12.48
CA ILE A 1021 -7.17 -37.76 12.61
C ILE A 1021 -7.74 -38.90 13.46
N ASN A 1022 -7.60 -40.15 12.99
CA ASN A 1022 -8.23 -41.33 13.57
C ASN A 1022 -9.77 -41.19 13.76
N GLY A 1023 -10.44 -40.48 12.84
CA GLY A 1023 -11.88 -40.17 12.93
C GLY A 1023 -12.27 -39.13 13.99
N VAL A 1024 -11.31 -38.55 14.70
CA VAL A 1024 -11.53 -37.50 15.71
C VAL A 1024 -11.26 -36.13 15.10
N ASP A 1025 -12.23 -35.21 15.20
CA ASP A 1025 -12.05 -33.82 14.79
C ASP A 1025 -10.88 -33.17 15.58
N VAL A 1026 -9.87 -32.68 14.87
CA VAL A 1026 -8.89 -31.71 15.36
C VAL A 1026 -9.50 -30.30 15.25
N TYR A 1027 -10.05 -29.99 14.07
CA TYR A 1027 -10.74 -28.73 13.78
C TYR A 1027 -12.04 -28.99 13.01
N ARG A 1028 -13.07 -28.19 13.31
CA ARG A 1028 -14.30 -28.04 12.51
C ARG A 1028 -14.79 -26.61 12.69
N GLY A 1029 -14.86 -25.84 11.60
CA GLY A 1029 -15.22 -24.43 11.68
C GLY A 1029 -15.36 -23.74 10.34
N ASN A 1030 -15.37 -22.41 10.37
CA ASN A 1030 -15.25 -21.57 9.17
C ASN A 1030 -13.84 -21.66 8.59
N LEU A 1031 -13.67 -21.12 7.38
CA LEU A 1031 -12.34 -20.76 6.89
C LEU A 1031 -11.83 -19.52 7.65
N PRO A 1032 -10.52 -19.39 7.90
CA PRO A 1032 -9.90 -18.12 8.25
C PRO A 1032 -10.20 -17.04 7.21
N ALA A 1033 -10.20 -15.77 7.62
CA ALA A 1033 -10.39 -14.66 6.70
C ALA A 1033 -9.24 -14.63 5.67
N GLY A 1034 -9.56 -14.53 4.38
CA GLY A 1034 -8.56 -14.60 3.30
C GLY A 1034 -7.98 -16.00 3.03
N GLY A 1035 -8.31 -17.01 3.84
CA GLY A 1035 -7.75 -18.36 3.69
C GLY A 1035 -8.18 -19.04 2.37
N PRO A 1036 -7.29 -19.82 1.73
CA PRO A 1036 -7.55 -20.40 0.41
C PRO A 1036 -8.68 -21.45 0.43
N THR A 1037 -9.28 -21.68 -0.74
CA THR A 1037 -10.33 -22.70 -0.96
C THR A 1037 -9.96 -23.76 -2.00
N SER A 1038 -8.81 -23.58 -2.63
CA SER A 1038 -8.24 -24.42 -3.67
C SER A 1038 -6.72 -24.44 -3.58
N GLY A 1039 -6.09 -25.48 -4.12
CA GLY A 1039 -4.63 -25.70 -4.06
C GLY A 1039 -4.28 -27.19 -4.02
N ALA A 1040 -3.00 -27.54 -4.06
CA ALA A 1040 -2.57 -28.94 -4.04
C ALA A 1040 -2.84 -29.64 -2.69
N PHE A 1041 -2.84 -30.97 -2.67
CA PHE A 1041 -2.59 -31.73 -1.43
C PHE A 1041 -1.09 -31.72 -1.15
N GLN A 1042 -0.71 -31.34 0.07
CA GLN A 1042 0.69 -31.17 0.48
C GLN A 1042 1.10 -32.22 1.52
N ILE A 1043 2.35 -32.63 1.47
CA ILE A 1043 3.00 -33.53 2.43
C ILE A 1043 4.35 -32.89 2.72
N GLY A 1044 4.66 -32.61 3.99
CA GLY A 1044 5.87 -31.90 4.39
C GLY A 1044 6.64 -32.68 5.44
N PHE A 1045 7.96 -32.64 5.37
CA PHE A 1045 8.88 -33.28 6.30
C PHE A 1045 10.07 -32.38 6.61
N ARG A 1046 10.48 -32.29 7.88
CA ARG A 1046 11.74 -31.64 8.27
C ARG A 1046 12.42 -32.35 9.43
N GLU A 1047 13.71 -32.64 9.30
CA GLU A 1047 14.57 -33.13 10.37
C GLU A 1047 15.31 -32.01 11.11
N ASN A 1048 15.74 -32.30 12.34
CA ASN A 1048 16.57 -31.41 13.16
C ASN A 1048 17.94 -32.03 13.48
N HIS A 1049 18.63 -32.56 12.45
CA HIS A 1049 20.00 -33.06 12.61
C HIS A 1049 20.80 -32.92 11.31
N SER A 1050 22.14 -32.93 11.46
CA SER A 1050 23.05 -32.81 10.33
C SER A 1050 23.24 -34.15 9.61
N GLY A 1051 22.92 -34.19 8.32
CA GLY A 1051 23.14 -35.32 7.43
C GLY A 1051 21.85 -36.06 7.04
N GLY A 1052 21.96 -36.93 6.03
CA GLY A 1052 20.80 -37.60 5.42
C GLY A 1052 19.92 -38.37 6.43
N PRO A 1053 18.60 -38.17 6.43
CA PRO A 1053 17.65 -38.87 7.30
C PRO A 1053 17.72 -40.40 7.17
N VAL A 1054 17.70 -41.11 8.32
CA VAL A 1054 17.73 -42.57 8.34
C VAL A 1054 16.46 -43.15 7.71
N ALA A 1055 16.53 -44.38 7.22
CA ALA A 1055 15.47 -44.98 6.40
C ALA A 1055 14.04 -44.89 7.00
N SER A 1056 13.89 -44.91 8.33
CA SER A 1056 12.60 -44.81 9.03
C SER A 1056 12.00 -43.40 9.12
N GLU A 1057 12.82 -42.35 8.95
CA GLU A 1057 12.37 -40.95 8.99
C GLU A 1057 11.64 -40.55 7.70
N GLY A 1058 10.86 -39.48 7.77
CA GLY A 1058 10.06 -38.97 6.66
C GLY A 1058 8.58 -38.87 7.03
N THR A 1059 7.83 -38.07 6.28
CA THR A 1059 6.35 -38.12 6.35
C THR A 1059 5.88 -39.25 5.44
N TRP A 1060 5.39 -40.32 6.06
CA TRP A 1060 4.93 -41.51 5.34
C TRP A 1060 3.40 -41.52 5.21
N VAL A 1061 2.92 -41.59 3.97
CA VAL A 1061 1.47 -41.67 3.67
C VAL A 1061 1.15 -42.83 2.73
N ASP A 1062 -0.02 -43.43 2.92
CA ASP A 1062 -0.57 -44.51 2.10
C ASP A 1062 -2.08 -44.35 1.85
N SER A 1063 -2.63 -45.08 0.89
CA SER A 1063 -4.07 -45.20 0.60
C SER A 1063 -4.81 -43.87 0.43
N VAL A 1064 -4.13 -42.89 -0.20
CA VAL A 1064 -4.65 -41.52 -0.36
C VAL A 1064 -5.78 -41.50 -1.38
N THR A 1065 -6.92 -40.94 -1.00
CA THR A 1065 -8.06 -40.63 -1.88
C THR A 1065 -8.26 -39.13 -1.94
N ILE A 1066 -8.36 -38.56 -3.13
CA ILE A 1066 -8.73 -37.14 -3.35
C ILE A 1066 -10.11 -37.13 -3.98
N GLY A 1067 -11.14 -36.75 -3.22
CA GLY A 1067 -12.55 -36.78 -3.60
C GLY A 1067 -13.23 -35.40 -3.58
N PRO A 1068 -14.45 -35.28 -4.12
CA PRO A 1068 -15.27 -34.08 -3.92
C PRO A 1068 -15.56 -33.88 -2.43
N ALA A 1069 -15.79 -32.63 -2.00
CA ALA A 1069 -16.15 -32.37 -0.61
C ALA A 1069 -17.52 -32.97 -0.29
N VAL A 1070 -17.54 -34.11 0.40
CA VAL A 1070 -18.77 -34.76 0.85
C VAL A 1070 -19.17 -34.16 2.19
N PRO A 1071 -20.43 -33.73 2.40
CA PRO A 1071 -20.93 -33.43 3.73
C PRO A 1071 -20.78 -34.69 4.60
N VAL A 1072 -19.97 -34.63 5.64
CA VAL A 1072 -19.82 -35.74 6.59
C VAL A 1072 -21.13 -35.88 7.35
N GLU A 1073 -22.00 -36.80 6.92
CA GLU A 1073 -23.21 -37.11 7.68
C GLU A 1073 -22.81 -37.61 9.07
N LEU A 1074 -23.45 -37.04 10.09
CA LEU A 1074 -23.34 -37.44 11.50
C LEU A 1074 -24.00 -38.81 11.72
N SER A 1075 -23.46 -39.85 11.10
CA SER A 1075 -23.80 -41.24 11.41
C SER A 1075 -23.09 -41.64 12.71
N GLY A 1076 -23.85 -41.65 13.80
CA GLY A 1076 -23.31 -41.77 15.15
C GLY A 1076 -22.68 -43.15 15.41
N PHE A 1077 -21.35 -43.18 15.56
CA PHE A 1077 -20.68 -44.22 16.34
C PHE A 1077 -20.74 -43.87 17.83
N MET A 1078 -21.91 -44.08 18.43
CA MET A 1078 -21.99 -44.34 19.87
C MET A 1078 -21.55 -45.79 20.10
N VAL A 1079 -20.57 -45.94 20.99
CA VAL A 1079 -19.95 -47.20 21.40
C VAL A 1079 -20.97 -48.13 22.07
N ASP A 1080 -20.89 -49.42 21.73
CA ASP A 1080 -21.02 -50.56 22.67
C ASP A 1080 -19.86 -51.53 22.37
#